data_AF-A0A1B1VXD1-F1
#
_entry.id   AF-A0A1B1VXD1-F1
#
_cell.length_a   1.000
_cell.length_b   1.000
_cell.length_c   1.000
_cell.angle_alpha   90.00
_cell.angle_beta   90.00
_cell.angle_gamma   90.00
#
_symmetry.space_group_name_H-M   'P 1'
#
loop_
_entity.id
_entity.type
_entity.pdbx_description
1 polymer ?
#
loop_
_entity_poly.entity_id
_entity_poly.type
_entity_poly.pdbx_seq_one_letter_code
_entity_poly.pdbx_strand_id
1 'polypeptide(L)'
;AGPEDLECLFDVFVDVVKHYHTFNVSVKAVITDKLKFSPEIPVDVKNIPKKVLIIGSGGLSIGQAGEFDYSGSQAIKALKEENIQTVLINPNIATVQTSKGLADKVYFLPLVPEYVEQVIRSERPGGVLLTFGGQTGLNCGVKLQKQGVFAKYGVKILGTPINAIINTEDRKIFSENISAIGEKVAPSLAAHSLKEALEAADQLGYPVMARAAFSLGGLGSGFANSKEELKILAQQALAHSSQLIIDKSLKGWKEVEYEVVRDAYDNCITVCNMENVDPLGIHTGESIVVAPSQTLTNKEYNMLRTTALKVIRHFGIVGECNIQYALNPNSDEYYIIEVNARLSRSSALASKATGYPLAYVAAKLALGIPLPKINNSVTGKTTACFEPSLDYCVVKMPRWDLHKFSRVSTKIGSSMKSVGEVMAIGRKFEEAFQKALRMVDENVTGFDPYLKQVDDEELKEPTDKRTFVIASALKNGYSIDKLYELTKIDRWFLQKMKNIVDYMTVMESLDEHRINYDHLLKAKQMGFSDKQIASAVTTTELVVRKKREELNIKPFVKQIDTVAAEWPASTNYLYITYNADSHDLTFDEQHIMVIGSGVYRIGSSVEFDWCAVGCLRELRRLNKKTIMINYNPETVSTDYDISDRLYFEEISFEVVMDIYNIENPTGIILS
;
A
#
# COMPACT_ATOMS: atom_id res chain seq x y z
N ALA A 1 -25.35 2.68 6.92
CA ALA A 1 -24.08 2.66 6.17
C ALA A 1 -23.25 3.82 6.66
N GLY A 2 -21.96 3.60 6.88
CA GLY A 2 -21.05 4.57 7.46
C GLY A 2 -20.56 4.20 8.88
N PRO A 3 -19.61 4.99 9.41
CA PRO A 3 -18.97 4.76 10.70
C PRO A 3 -19.94 4.67 11.87
N GLU A 4 -19.66 3.77 12.81
CA GLU A 4 -20.43 3.59 14.05
C GLU A 4 -19.82 4.39 15.22
N ASP A 5 -18.89 5.30 14.95
CA ASP A 5 -18.06 6.01 15.95
C ASP A 5 -18.87 6.84 16.96
N LEU A 6 -20.12 7.18 16.64
CA LEU A 6 -21.03 7.95 17.50
C LEU A 6 -22.18 7.11 18.09
N GLU A 7 -22.11 5.78 18.05
CA GLU A 7 -23.12 4.89 18.64
C GLU A 7 -23.32 5.16 20.15
N CYS A 8 -22.27 5.59 20.85
CA CYS A 8 -22.33 5.94 22.27
C CYS A 8 -23.32 7.08 22.61
N LEU A 9 -23.80 7.84 21.62
CA LEU A 9 -24.85 8.84 21.81
C LEU A 9 -26.22 8.22 22.14
N PHE A 10 -26.46 6.96 21.75
CA PHE A 10 -27.65 6.23 22.18
C PHE A 10 -27.62 5.92 23.68
N ASP A 11 -26.46 5.54 24.22
CA ASP A 11 -26.29 5.35 25.67
C ASP A 11 -26.57 6.64 26.42
N VAL A 12 -26.02 7.76 25.94
CA VAL A 12 -26.28 9.09 26.50
C VAL A 12 -27.77 9.42 26.49
N PHE A 13 -28.47 9.13 25.39
CA PHE A 13 -29.92 9.34 25.30
C PHE A 13 -30.68 8.50 26.33
N VAL A 14 -30.38 7.20 26.42
CA VAL A 14 -31.04 6.29 27.37
C VAL A 14 -30.78 6.71 28.82
N ASP A 15 -29.55 7.11 29.13
CA ASP A 15 -29.16 7.57 30.47
C ASP A 15 -29.89 8.85 30.86
N VAL A 16 -29.98 9.82 29.95
CA VAL A 16 -30.73 11.07 30.18
C VAL A 16 -32.20 10.78 30.44
N VAL A 17 -32.83 9.89 29.66
CA VAL A 17 -34.26 9.55 29.82
C VAL A 17 -34.52 8.87 31.17
N LYS A 18 -33.67 7.91 31.58
CA LYS A 18 -33.80 7.22 32.88
C LYS A 18 -33.69 8.18 34.07
N HIS A 19 -32.92 9.26 33.91
CA HIS A 19 -32.55 10.17 34.99
C HIS A 19 -33.26 11.54 34.90
N TYR A 20 -34.22 11.69 33.98
CA TYR A 20 -34.88 12.97 33.68
C TYR A 20 -35.55 13.62 34.91
N HIS A 21 -36.10 12.81 35.82
CA HIS A 21 -36.77 13.31 37.03
C HIS A 21 -35.81 13.64 38.19
N THR A 22 -34.57 13.15 38.14
CA THR A 22 -33.59 13.26 39.23
C THR A 22 -32.43 14.20 38.91
N PHE A 23 -32.16 14.47 37.63
CA PHE A 23 -31.01 15.25 37.18
C PHE A 23 -31.44 16.47 36.37
N ASN A 24 -31.09 17.66 36.86
CA ASN A 24 -31.21 18.91 36.12
C ASN A 24 -29.92 19.16 35.29
N VAL A 25 -29.50 18.17 34.50
CA VAL A 25 -28.24 18.20 33.75
C VAL A 25 -28.49 18.53 32.28
N SER A 26 -27.68 19.44 31.72
CA SER A 26 -27.75 19.76 30.30
C SER A 26 -27.30 18.57 29.45
N VAL A 27 -28.16 18.10 28.53
CA VAL A 27 -27.82 17.05 27.56
C VAL A 27 -26.53 17.38 26.79
N LYS A 28 -26.35 18.66 26.44
CA LYS A 28 -25.13 19.15 25.78
C LYS A 28 -23.88 18.89 26.64
N ALA A 29 -23.97 19.09 27.95
CA ALA A 29 -22.85 18.85 28.86
C ALA A 29 -22.51 17.36 28.94
N VAL A 30 -23.52 16.48 29.01
CA VAL A 30 -23.31 15.01 29.02
C VAL A 30 -22.65 14.54 27.73
N ILE A 31 -23.12 15.00 26.57
CA ILE A 31 -22.51 14.68 25.28
C ILE A 31 -21.06 15.16 25.23
N THR A 32 -20.82 16.41 25.66
CA THR A 32 -19.47 16.99 25.64
C THR A 32 -18.53 16.22 26.55
N ASP A 33 -18.98 15.83 27.75
CA ASP A 33 -18.19 15.04 28.69
C ASP A 33 -17.92 13.61 28.16
N LYS A 34 -18.92 12.97 27.57
CA LYS A 34 -18.81 11.63 26.95
C LYS A 34 -17.81 11.61 25.80
N LEU A 35 -17.78 12.65 24.96
CA LEU A 35 -16.89 12.76 23.80
C LEU A 35 -15.53 13.39 24.13
N LYS A 36 -15.34 13.89 25.35
CA LYS A 36 -14.08 14.53 25.75
C LYS A 36 -13.03 13.46 26.01
N PHE A 37 -11.97 13.46 25.21
CA PHE A 37 -10.78 12.69 25.51
C PHE A 37 -9.80 13.51 26.37
N SER A 38 -9.23 12.88 27.40
CA SER A 38 -8.11 13.43 28.18
C SER A 38 -7.00 12.37 28.19
N PRO A 39 -5.83 12.64 27.58
CA PRO A 39 -4.77 11.65 27.53
C PRO A 39 -4.23 11.38 28.93
N GLU A 40 -3.94 10.11 29.23
CA GLU A 40 -3.36 9.71 30.53
C GLU A 40 -2.02 10.40 30.79
N ILE A 41 -1.22 10.56 29.73
CA ILE A 41 0.03 11.32 29.74
C ILE A 41 -0.23 12.62 28.97
N PRO A 42 -0.14 13.80 29.62
CA PRO A 42 -0.33 15.08 28.94
C PRO A 42 0.63 15.24 27.76
N VAL A 43 0.08 15.62 26.60
CA VAL A 43 0.88 15.93 25.40
C VAL A 43 1.70 17.20 25.69
N ASP A 44 3.02 17.04 25.76
CA ASP A 44 3.96 18.14 26.05
C ASP A 44 4.24 18.98 24.78
N VAL A 45 3.23 19.75 24.37
CA VAL A 45 3.32 20.67 23.23
C VAL A 45 4.27 21.86 23.47
N LYS A 46 4.71 22.09 24.71
CA LYS A 46 5.59 23.22 25.06
C LYS A 46 7.08 22.87 24.92
N ASN A 47 7.46 21.60 25.05
CA ASN A 47 8.85 21.15 24.92
C ASN A 47 9.05 20.18 23.74
N ILE A 48 8.59 20.59 22.55
CA ILE A 48 8.90 19.90 21.29
C ILE A 48 10.42 20.03 21.02
N PRO A 49 11.13 18.94 20.68
CA PRO A 49 12.55 19.01 20.36
C PRO A 49 12.85 19.93 19.19
N LYS A 50 13.81 20.86 19.37
CA LYS A 50 14.30 21.74 18.30
C LYS A 50 15.21 21.04 17.29
N LYS A 51 15.72 19.86 17.63
CA LYS A 51 16.55 19.01 16.77
C LYS A 51 16.08 17.57 16.87
N VAL A 52 15.78 16.96 15.73
CA VAL A 52 15.28 15.59 15.61
C VAL A 52 16.20 14.75 14.74
N LEU A 53 16.51 13.54 15.20
CA LEU A 53 17.21 12.51 14.44
C LEU A 53 16.19 11.63 13.71
N ILE A 54 16.42 11.38 12.43
CA ILE A 54 15.68 10.43 11.60
C ILE A 54 16.63 9.29 11.25
N ILE A 55 16.21 8.06 11.51
CA ILE A 55 16.95 6.86 11.12
C ILE A 55 16.32 6.34 9.82
N GLY A 56 17.10 6.33 8.73
CA GLY A 56 16.64 5.84 7.43
C GLY A 56 16.55 4.30 7.36
N SER A 57 16.29 3.78 6.16
CA SER A 57 16.16 2.33 5.89
C SER A 57 17.47 1.63 5.50
N GLY A 58 18.46 2.40 5.03
CA GLY A 58 19.70 1.84 4.47
C GLY A 58 19.58 1.55 2.99
N GLY A 59 20.43 0.63 2.50
CA GLY A 59 20.36 0.16 1.12
C GLY A 59 19.04 -0.56 0.84
N LEU A 60 18.53 -0.43 -0.38
CA LEU A 60 17.28 -1.08 -0.80
C LEU A 60 17.49 -2.60 -0.83
N SER A 61 16.46 -3.33 -0.42
CA SER A 61 16.40 -4.78 -0.46
C SER A 61 14.97 -5.25 -0.71
N ILE A 62 14.77 -6.48 -1.16
CA ILE A 62 13.43 -7.06 -1.31
C ILE A 62 12.67 -6.93 0.02
N GLY A 63 11.47 -6.34 -0.04
CA GLY A 63 10.62 -6.06 1.13
C GLY A 63 10.96 -4.79 1.92
N GLN A 64 12.01 -4.06 1.53
CA GLN A 64 12.35 -2.75 2.11
C GLN A 64 13.00 -1.87 1.03
N ALA A 65 12.18 -1.16 0.26
CA ALA A 65 12.59 -0.50 -0.98
C ALA A 65 12.50 1.05 -0.88
N GLY A 66 11.99 1.71 -1.94
CA GLY A 66 11.99 3.17 -2.05
C GLY A 66 10.96 3.88 -1.17
N GLU A 67 9.97 3.16 -0.64
CA GLU A 67 8.88 3.69 0.18
C GLU A 67 9.39 4.47 1.41
N PHE A 68 10.56 4.11 1.92
CA PHE A 68 11.21 4.77 3.06
C PHE A 68 12.05 5.99 2.66
N ASP A 69 12.46 6.10 1.39
CA ASP A 69 13.00 7.35 0.85
C ASP A 69 11.90 8.40 0.70
N TYR A 70 10.76 8.00 0.15
CA TYR A 70 9.54 8.81 0.11
C TYR A 70 9.10 9.23 1.51
N SER A 71 8.90 8.26 2.41
CA SER A 71 8.41 8.53 3.78
C SER A 71 9.38 9.41 4.58
N GLY A 72 10.68 9.13 4.50
CA GLY A 72 11.71 9.94 5.15
C GLY A 72 11.77 11.37 4.61
N SER A 73 11.63 11.56 3.30
CA SER A 73 11.57 12.89 2.67
C SER A 73 10.37 13.70 3.13
N GLN A 74 9.20 13.07 3.23
CA GLN A 74 7.96 13.68 3.75
C GLN A 74 8.09 14.05 5.24
N ALA A 75 8.73 13.21 6.05
CA ALA A 75 9.00 13.52 7.46
C ALA A 75 9.93 14.73 7.61
N ILE A 76 11.00 14.81 6.81
CA ILE A 76 11.91 15.95 6.81
C ILE A 76 11.16 17.24 6.44
N LYS A 77 10.29 17.19 5.42
CA LYS A 77 9.44 18.32 5.04
C LYS A 77 8.56 18.78 6.21
N ALA A 78 7.84 17.85 6.84
CA ALA A 78 6.97 18.16 7.98
C ALA A 78 7.70 18.83 9.15
N LEU A 79 8.88 18.32 9.50
CA LEU A 79 9.71 18.88 10.58
C LEU A 79 10.24 20.28 10.25
N LYS A 80 10.63 20.51 9.00
CA LYS A 80 11.15 21.82 8.55
C LYS A 80 10.11 22.92 8.63
N GLU A 81 8.87 22.63 8.25
CA GLU A 81 7.77 23.59 8.37
C GLU A 81 7.48 23.99 9.83
N GLU A 82 7.77 23.10 10.78
CA GLU A 82 7.69 23.38 12.23
C GLU A 82 8.99 23.98 12.78
N ASN A 83 9.92 24.41 11.91
CA ASN A 83 11.22 24.99 12.27
C ASN A 83 12.10 24.08 13.15
N ILE A 84 12.02 22.76 12.94
CA ILE A 84 12.82 21.76 13.64
C ILE A 84 14.05 21.40 12.80
N GLN A 85 15.22 21.44 13.41
CA GLN A 85 16.45 21.01 12.79
C GLN A 85 16.47 19.48 12.61
N THR A 86 16.81 19.03 11.41
CA THR A 86 16.76 17.63 10.99
C THR A 86 18.17 17.05 10.83
N VAL A 87 18.42 15.95 11.52
CA VAL A 87 19.61 15.11 11.33
C VAL A 87 19.14 13.79 10.75
N LEU A 88 19.65 13.40 9.59
CA LEU A 88 19.37 12.12 8.96
C LEU A 88 20.61 11.23 9.02
N ILE A 89 20.44 9.97 9.42
CA ILE A 89 21.44 8.93 9.20
C ILE A 89 20.89 7.90 8.22
N ASN A 90 21.52 7.77 7.06
CA ASN A 90 21.20 6.76 6.05
C ASN A 90 22.44 6.52 5.17
N PRO A 91 22.98 5.28 5.09
CA PRO A 91 24.14 4.99 4.25
C PRO A 91 23.84 5.00 2.75
N ASN A 92 22.57 5.00 2.36
CA ASN A 92 22.18 4.91 0.96
C ASN A 92 22.25 6.26 0.23
N ILE A 93 23.34 6.45 -0.51
CA ILE A 93 23.66 7.66 -1.27
C ILE A 93 22.69 7.94 -2.43
N ALA A 94 21.98 6.93 -2.93
CA ALA A 94 21.08 7.09 -4.08
C ALA A 94 19.71 7.67 -3.70
N THR A 95 19.45 7.87 -2.40
CA THR A 95 18.13 8.31 -1.92
C THR A 95 17.94 9.82 -1.99
N VAL A 96 16.75 10.25 -2.39
CA VAL A 96 16.36 11.66 -2.42
C VAL A 96 16.47 12.30 -1.04
N GLN A 97 16.10 11.58 0.03
CA GLN A 97 16.19 12.05 1.42
C GLN A 97 17.62 12.46 1.83
N THR A 98 18.65 11.88 1.20
CA THR A 98 20.05 12.23 1.45
C THR A 98 20.59 13.37 0.58
N SER A 99 19.75 13.94 -0.29
CA SER A 99 20.12 15.07 -1.14
C SER A 99 20.53 16.30 -0.32
N LYS A 100 21.52 17.02 -0.84
CA LYS A 100 22.01 18.27 -0.22
C LYS A 100 20.86 19.27 -0.06
N GLY A 101 20.70 19.80 1.15
CA GLY A 101 19.70 20.80 1.48
C GLY A 101 18.33 20.23 1.86
N LEU A 102 18.09 18.92 1.70
CA LEU A 102 16.83 18.32 2.14
C LEU A 102 16.77 18.15 3.65
N ALA A 103 17.75 17.50 4.29
CA ALA A 103 17.96 17.58 5.74
C ALA A 103 19.06 18.62 6.08
N ASP A 104 19.09 19.12 7.32
CA ASP A 104 20.12 20.07 7.76
C ASP A 104 21.50 19.40 7.87
N LYS A 105 21.52 18.13 8.28
CA LYS A 105 22.73 17.31 8.31
C LYS A 105 22.45 15.86 7.94
N VAL A 106 23.30 15.28 7.10
CA VAL A 106 23.20 13.90 6.63
C VAL A 106 24.46 13.13 7.02
N TYR A 107 24.27 11.93 7.57
CA TYR A 107 25.32 10.98 7.90
C TYR A 107 25.20 9.72 7.05
N PHE A 108 26.20 9.47 6.20
CA PHE A 108 26.35 8.23 5.45
C PHE A 108 27.10 7.20 6.29
N LEU A 109 26.42 6.66 7.30
CA LEU A 109 26.99 5.69 8.26
C LEU A 109 26.12 4.43 8.35
N PRO A 110 26.70 3.27 8.72
CA PRO A 110 25.92 2.06 8.97
C PRO A 110 24.85 2.25 10.03
N LEU A 111 23.66 1.67 9.82
CA LEU A 111 22.51 1.75 10.72
C LEU A 111 22.58 0.72 11.86
N VAL A 112 23.68 0.75 12.62
CA VAL A 112 23.89 -0.10 13.80
C VAL A 112 24.05 0.76 15.06
N PRO A 113 23.70 0.24 16.25
CA PRO A 113 23.62 1.05 17.47
C PRO A 113 24.87 1.86 17.79
N GLU A 114 26.05 1.33 17.50
CA GLU A 114 27.33 1.97 17.80
C GLU A 114 27.51 3.28 17.02
N TYR A 115 27.20 3.29 15.72
CA TYR A 115 27.31 4.48 14.88
C TYR A 115 26.16 5.46 15.14
N VAL A 116 24.94 4.95 15.36
CA VAL A 116 23.80 5.82 15.70
C VAL A 116 24.02 6.51 17.05
N GLU A 117 24.57 5.81 18.06
CA GLU A 117 24.96 6.44 19.33
C GLU A 117 26.01 7.53 19.11
N GLN A 118 27.00 7.32 18.24
CA GLN A 118 28.00 8.36 17.93
C GLN A 118 27.35 9.61 17.33
N VAL A 119 26.38 9.45 16.42
CA VAL A 119 25.60 10.58 15.89
C VAL A 119 24.81 11.26 16.99
N ILE A 120 24.10 10.50 17.84
CA ILE A 120 23.36 11.05 19.00
C ILE A 120 24.29 11.84 19.93
N ARG A 121 25.48 11.30 20.21
CA ARG A 121 26.48 11.93 21.09
C ARG A 121 27.01 13.24 20.52
N SER A 122 27.23 13.29 19.20
CA SER A 122 27.76 14.45 18.49
C SER A 122 26.69 15.53 18.27
N GLU A 123 25.51 15.13 17.80
CA GLU A 123 24.45 16.05 17.41
C GLU A 123 23.54 16.47 18.56
N ARG A 124 23.45 15.67 19.63
CA ARG A 124 22.55 15.88 20.78
C ARG A 124 21.11 16.20 20.35
N PRO A 125 20.46 15.35 19.54
CA PRO A 125 19.06 15.54 19.18
C PRO A 125 18.19 15.42 20.44
N GLY A 126 17.14 16.25 20.54
CA GLY A 126 16.16 16.14 21.63
C GLY A 126 15.08 15.10 21.34
N GLY A 127 14.93 14.69 20.07
CA GLY A 127 13.95 13.71 19.62
C GLY A 127 14.49 12.76 18.55
N VAL A 128 13.88 11.59 18.42
CA VAL A 128 14.18 10.61 17.36
C VAL A 128 12.90 10.05 16.76
N LEU A 129 12.86 9.93 15.43
CA LEU A 129 11.81 9.25 14.68
C LEU A 129 12.32 7.86 14.25
N LEU A 130 11.61 6.81 14.65
CA LEU A 130 11.97 5.41 14.40
C LEU A 130 11.09 4.73 13.34
N THR A 131 9.90 5.28 13.09
CA THR A 131 8.84 4.66 12.27
C THR A 131 8.95 4.93 10.76
N PHE A 132 10.02 5.61 10.31
CA PHE A 132 10.20 6.04 8.91
C PHE A 132 11.30 5.27 8.16
N GLY A 133 12.06 4.41 8.85
CA GLY A 133 13.22 3.71 8.31
C GLY A 133 13.03 2.20 8.13
N GLY A 134 11.79 1.74 7.98
CA GLY A 134 11.46 0.33 7.88
C GLY A 134 11.93 -0.50 9.08
N GLN A 135 12.17 -1.78 8.86
CA GLN A 135 12.62 -2.70 9.90
C GLN A 135 14.04 -2.39 10.37
N THR A 136 14.91 -1.91 9.48
CA THR A 136 16.30 -1.55 9.83
C THR A 136 16.33 -0.44 10.89
N GLY A 137 15.60 0.66 10.65
CA GLY A 137 15.54 1.78 11.59
C GLY A 137 14.90 1.38 12.92
N LEU A 138 13.81 0.62 12.87
CA LEU A 138 13.06 0.12 14.02
C LEU A 138 13.92 -0.80 14.91
N ASN A 139 14.56 -1.81 14.32
CA ASN A 139 15.43 -2.75 15.04
C ASN A 139 16.62 -2.03 15.70
N CYS A 140 17.20 -1.04 15.01
CA CYS A 140 18.27 -0.22 15.57
C CYS A 140 17.77 0.57 16.79
N GLY A 141 16.60 1.22 16.67
CA GLY A 141 15.94 1.94 17.76
C GLY A 141 15.66 1.07 18.98
N VAL A 142 15.12 -0.13 18.78
CA VAL A 142 14.86 -1.09 19.87
C VAL A 142 16.14 -1.50 20.59
N LYS A 143 17.24 -1.74 19.85
CA LYS A 143 18.55 -2.06 20.45
C LYS A 143 19.10 -0.89 21.26
N LEU A 144 19.02 0.34 20.74
CA LEU A 144 19.46 1.56 21.43
C LEU A 144 18.67 1.80 22.73
N GLN A 145 17.37 1.55 22.71
CA GLN A 145 16.52 1.62 23.91
C GLN A 145 16.92 0.58 24.95
N LYS A 146 17.13 -0.68 24.54
CA LYS A 146 17.59 -1.75 25.45
C LYS A 146 18.95 -1.45 26.07
N GLN A 147 19.83 -0.75 25.34
CA GLN A 147 21.12 -0.28 25.82
C GLN A 147 21.03 0.99 26.69
N GLY A 148 19.83 1.57 26.87
CA GLY A 148 19.63 2.79 27.65
C GLY A 148 20.18 4.06 26.99
N VAL A 149 20.49 4.04 25.69
CA VAL A 149 21.13 5.16 24.98
C VAL A 149 20.23 6.39 24.96
N PHE A 150 18.94 6.23 24.64
CA PHE A 150 18.01 7.36 24.59
C PHE A 150 17.88 8.06 25.96
N ALA A 151 17.78 7.30 27.04
CA ALA A 151 17.77 7.85 28.41
C ALA A 151 19.10 8.54 28.77
N LYS A 152 20.24 7.91 28.44
CA LYS A 152 21.60 8.45 28.68
C LYS A 152 21.83 9.83 28.05
N TYR A 153 21.23 10.09 26.89
CA TYR A 153 21.40 11.35 26.16
C TYR A 153 20.18 12.26 26.18
N GLY A 154 19.10 11.89 26.88
CA GLY A 154 17.86 12.67 26.96
C GLY A 154 17.10 12.78 25.63
N VAL A 155 17.18 11.76 24.78
CA VAL A 155 16.51 11.72 23.47
C VAL A 155 15.10 11.16 23.65
N LYS A 156 14.07 11.94 23.29
CA LYS A 156 12.67 11.46 23.30
C LYS A 156 12.36 10.68 22.03
N ILE A 157 11.67 9.55 22.14
CA ILE A 157 11.11 8.85 20.98
C ILE A 157 9.81 9.57 20.60
N LEU A 158 9.71 10.03 19.35
CA LEU A 158 8.58 10.79 18.84
C LEU A 158 7.62 9.88 18.06
N GLY A 159 6.32 10.13 18.15
CA GLY A 159 5.27 9.30 17.54
C GLY A 159 4.99 8.06 18.38
N THR A 160 4.88 6.91 17.72
CA THR A 160 4.53 5.63 18.36
C THR A 160 5.49 5.29 19.50
N PRO A 161 4.98 5.04 20.72
CA PRO A 161 5.81 4.60 21.85
C PRO A 161 6.56 3.31 21.53
N ILE A 162 7.81 3.21 21.95
CA ILE A 162 8.65 2.04 21.65
C ILE A 162 8.11 0.72 22.22
N ASN A 163 7.35 0.77 23.32
CA ASN A 163 6.68 -0.41 23.85
C ASN A 163 5.57 -0.90 22.92
N ALA A 164 4.82 0.02 22.28
CA ALA A 164 3.82 -0.35 21.30
C ALA A 164 4.48 -1.06 20.10
N ILE A 165 5.60 -0.50 19.62
CA ILE A 165 6.43 -1.11 18.56
C ILE A 165 6.87 -2.53 18.95
N ILE A 166 7.43 -2.72 20.15
CA ILE A 166 7.88 -4.04 20.62
C ILE A 166 6.71 -5.01 20.72
N ASN A 167 5.57 -4.56 21.24
CA ASN A 167 4.40 -5.39 21.46
C ASN A 167 3.72 -5.83 20.16
N THR A 168 3.82 -5.04 19.09
CA THR A 168 3.29 -5.41 17.76
C THR A 168 4.23 -6.33 16.98
N GLU A 169 5.53 -6.24 17.20
CA GLU A 169 6.54 -7.07 16.52
C GLU A 169 6.70 -8.48 17.14
N ASP A 170 6.50 -8.61 18.46
CA ASP A 170 6.53 -9.92 19.12
C ASP A 170 5.18 -10.63 19.01
N ARG A 171 5.14 -11.72 18.22
CA ARG A 171 3.90 -12.46 17.94
C ARG A 171 3.16 -12.96 19.18
N LYS A 172 3.89 -13.33 20.25
CA LYS A 172 3.25 -13.83 21.48
C LYS A 172 2.61 -12.66 22.23
N ILE A 173 3.36 -11.58 22.43
CA ILE A 173 2.85 -10.38 23.10
C ILE A 173 1.69 -9.78 22.30
N PHE A 174 1.78 -9.76 20.98
CA PHE A 174 0.72 -9.33 20.09
C PHE A 174 -0.56 -10.16 20.32
N SER A 175 -0.47 -11.49 20.25
CA SER A 175 -1.59 -12.39 20.49
C SER A 175 -2.25 -12.18 21.86
N GLU A 176 -1.45 -11.99 22.92
CA GLU A 176 -1.94 -11.72 24.28
C GLU A 176 -2.69 -10.37 24.35
N ASN A 177 -2.16 -9.32 23.71
CA ASN A 177 -2.80 -8.00 23.66
C ASN A 177 -4.11 -8.01 22.87
N ILE A 178 -4.13 -8.67 21.72
CA ILE A 178 -5.33 -8.83 20.88
C ILE A 178 -6.41 -9.61 21.66
N SER A 179 -6.03 -10.68 22.35
CA SER A 179 -6.96 -11.46 23.17
C SER A 179 -7.53 -10.66 24.34
N ALA A 180 -6.74 -9.77 24.95
CA ALA A 180 -7.17 -8.93 26.08
C ALA A 180 -8.34 -7.99 25.73
N ILE A 181 -8.48 -7.61 24.46
CA ILE A 181 -9.60 -6.80 23.96
C ILE A 181 -10.72 -7.63 23.31
N GLY A 182 -10.68 -8.95 23.46
CA GLY A 182 -11.68 -9.88 22.91
C GLY A 182 -11.58 -10.10 21.40
N GLU A 183 -10.48 -9.68 20.79
CA GLU A 183 -10.18 -9.89 19.37
C GLU A 183 -9.38 -11.18 19.15
N LYS A 184 -9.26 -11.63 17.90
CA LYS A 184 -8.64 -12.92 17.58
C LYS A 184 -7.53 -12.77 16.56
N VAL A 185 -6.37 -13.32 16.88
CA VAL A 185 -5.32 -13.64 15.89
C VAL A 185 -5.55 -15.03 15.30
N ALA A 186 -4.89 -15.31 14.17
CA ALA A 186 -4.88 -16.65 13.60
C ALA A 186 -4.44 -17.69 14.67
N PRO A 187 -5.27 -18.71 14.97
CA PRO A 187 -4.94 -19.69 16.00
C PRO A 187 -3.68 -20.47 15.65
N SER A 188 -2.75 -20.55 16.61
CA SER A 188 -1.50 -21.30 16.46
C SER A 188 -1.15 -22.03 17.76
N LEU A 189 -0.53 -23.20 17.63
CA LEU A 189 -0.09 -24.03 18.75
C LEU A 189 1.31 -24.55 18.49
N ALA A 190 2.17 -24.48 19.51
CA ALA A 190 3.47 -25.14 19.47
C ALA A 190 3.31 -26.64 19.83
N ALA A 191 4.03 -27.48 19.11
CA ALA A 191 4.11 -28.91 19.32
C ALA A 191 5.57 -29.37 19.30
N HIS A 192 5.96 -30.21 20.26
CA HIS A 192 7.32 -30.76 20.38
C HIS A 192 7.41 -32.23 20.00
N SER A 193 6.27 -32.84 19.68
CA SER A 193 6.19 -34.23 19.25
C SER A 193 5.15 -34.40 18.15
N LEU A 194 5.26 -35.50 17.39
CA LEU A 194 4.24 -35.84 16.38
C LEU A 194 2.86 -35.95 17.01
N LYS A 195 2.76 -36.48 18.24
CA LYS A 195 1.50 -36.62 18.96
C LYS A 195 0.88 -35.24 19.25
N GLU A 196 1.67 -34.32 19.81
CA GLU A 196 1.23 -32.94 20.07
C GLU A 196 0.84 -32.21 18.79
N ALA A 197 1.56 -32.44 17.68
CA ALA A 197 1.24 -31.82 16.40
C ALA A 197 -0.12 -32.27 15.88
N LEU A 198 -0.43 -33.56 16.00
CA LEU A 198 -1.74 -34.11 15.63
C LEU A 198 -2.85 -33.63 16.57
N GLU A 199 -2.60 -33.57 17.88
CA GLU A 199 -3.55 -33.03 18.86
C GLU A 199 -3.83 -31.54 18.62
N ALA A 200 -2.79 -30.75 18.31
CA ALA A 200 -2.91 -29.35 17.93
C ALA A 200 -3.77 -29.19 16.66
N ALA A 201 -3.55 -30.02 15.64
CA ALA A 201 -4.35 -29.96 14.42
C ALA A 201 -5.79 -30.44 14.61
N ASP A 202 -6.02 -31.45 15.45
CA ASP A 202 -7.36 -31.90 15.83
C ASP A 202 -8.11 -30.78 16.60
N GLN A 203 -7.40 -29.94 17.37
CA GLN A 203 -7.95 -28.76 18.05
C GLN A 203 -8.20 -27.58 17.09
N LEU A 204 -7.26 -27.30 16.17
CA LEU A 204 -7.32 -26.17 15.24
C LEU A 204 -8.28 -26.41 14.06
N GLY A 205 -8.49 -27.69 13.72
CA GLY A 205 -9.23 -28.12 12.54
C GLY A 205 -8.38 -28.05 11.26
N TYR A 206 -8.51 -29.07 10.41
CA TYR A 206 -7.86 -29.07 9.10
C TYR A 206 -8.59 -28.15 8.11
N PRO A 207 -7.87 -27.55 7.12
CA PRO A 207 -6.43 -27.66 6.92
C PRO A 207 -5.59 -26.85 7.92
N VAL A 208 -4.37 -27.32 8.19
CA VAL A 208 -3.37 -26.64 9.03
C VAL A 208 -2.06 -26.41 8.28
N MET A 209 -1.29 -25.42 8.71
CA MET A 209 0.08 -25.20 8.26
C MET A 209 1.04 -25.63 9.37
N ALA A 210 1.94 -26.56 9.06
CA ALA A 210 3.04 -26.94 9.93
C ALA A 210 4.29 -26.14 9.57
N ARG A 211 5.00 -25.60 10.55
CA ARG A 211 6.26 -24.87 10.37
C ARG A 211 7.28 -25.26 11.43
N ALA A 212 8.48 -25.65 11.02
CA ALA A 212 9.56 -25.86 11.97
C ALA A 212 9.94 -24.54 12.65
N ALA A 213 10.06 -24.54 13.98
CA ALA A 213 10.54 -23.38 14.70
C ALA A 213 12.04 -23.16 14.42
N PHE A 214 12.47 -21.90 14.40
CA PHE A 214 13.86 -21.48 14.18
C PHE A 214 14.49 -21.90 12.84
N SER A 215 13.69 -22.31 11.84
CA SER A 215 14.18 -22.56 10.48
C SER A 215 14.01 -21.34 9.57
N LEU A 216 15.03 -21.08 8.74
CA LEU A 216 14.99 -20.04 7.71
C LEU A 216 14.47 -20.65 6.40
N GLY A 217 13.65 -19.91 5.65
CA GLY A 217 13.26 -20.27 4.28
C GLY A 217 12.22 -21.38 4.14
N GLY A 218 11.41 -21.66 5.17
CA GLY A 218 10.33 -22.66 5.08
C GLY A 218 10.82 -24.10 5.05
N LEU A 219 12.06 -24.35 5.50
CA LEU A 219 12.59 -25.71 5.58
C LEU A 219 11.72 -26.53 6.55
N GLY A 220 11.04 -27.55 6.03
CA GLY A 220 10.10 -28.40 6.78
C GLY A 220 8.72 -27.77 7.01
N SER A 221 8.37 -26.66 6.38
CA SER A 221 7.01 -26.12 6.42
C SER A 221 6.13 -26.68 5.29
N GLY A 222 4.86 -26.93 5.59
CA GLY A 222 3.89 -27.39 4.59
C GLY A 222 2.46 -27.31 5.08
N PHE A 223 1.52 -27.38 4.15
CA PHE A 223 0.10 -27.47 4.46
C PHE A 223 -0.32 -28.94 4.56
N ALA A 224 -1.15 -29.24 5.54
CA ALA A 224 -1.81 -30.53 5.69
C ALA A 224 -3.32 -30.32 5.66
N ASN A 225 -4.00 -31.02 4.76
CA ASN A 225 -5.46 -31.09 4.70
C ASN A 225 -6.00 -32.29 5.48
N SER A 226 -5.12 -33.19 5.91
CA SER A 226 -5.46 -34.42 6.61
C SER A 226 -4.41 -34.78 7.66
N LYS A 227 -4.79 -35.71 8.54
CA LYS A 227 -3.92 -36.25 9.60
C LYS A 227 -2.69 -36.96 9.03
N GLU A 228 -2.86 -37.64 7.91
CA GLU A 228 -1.82 -38.37 7.20
C GLU A 228 -0.78 -37.42 6.59
N GLU A 229 -1.24 -36.34 5.94
CA GLU A 229 -0.36 -35.30 5.41
C GLU A 229 0.44 -34.62 6.53
N LEU A 230 -0.22 -34.26 7.64
CA LEU A 230 0.45 -33.63 8.77
C LEU A 230 1.49 -34.57 9.39
N LYS A 231 1.20 -35.87 9.47
CA LYS A 231 2.14 -36.84 10.02
C LYS A 231 3.44 -36.88 9.23
N ILE A 232 3.37 -36.84 7.90
CA ILE A 232 4.54 -36.79 7.01
C ILE A 232 5.33 -35.50 7.25
N LEU A 233 4.64 -34.36 7.23
CA LEU A 233 5.27 -33.05 7.43
C LEU A 233 5.92 -32.91 8.81
N ALA A 234 5.20 -33.29 9.87
CA ALA A 234 5.70 -33.21 11.23
C ALA A 234 6.90 -34.14 11.46
N GLN A 235 6.93 -35.33 10.87
CA GLN A 235 8.09 -36.22 10.94
C GLN A 235 9.32 -35.61 10.26
N GLN A 236 9.14 -35.03 9.07
CA GLN A 236 10.22 -34.35 8.36
C GLN A 236 10.72 -33.12 9.13
N ALA A 237 9.81 -32.31 9.65
CA ALA A 237 10.14 -31.08 10.35
C ALA A 237 10.82 -31.35 11.71
N LEU A 238 10.32 -32.31 12.49
CA LEU A 238 10.87 -32.68 13.79
C LEU A 238 12.23 -33.39 13.70
N ALA A 239 12.60 -33.90 12.51
CA ALA A 239 13.96 -34.40 12.26
C ALA A 239 15.01 -33.28 12.23
N HIS A 240 14.58 -32.04 12.01
CA HIS A 240 15.46 -30.87 11.84
C HIS A 240 15.22 -29.77 12.87
N SER A 241 14.13 -29.82 13.65
CA SER A 241 13.82 -28.87 14.72
C SER A 241 13.16 -29.57 15.92
N SER A 242 13.43 -29.09 17.13
CA SER A 242 12.83 -29.60 18.37
C SER A 242 11.42 -29.05 18.65
N GLN A 243 10.92 -28.17 17.78
CA GLN A 243 9.62 -27.55 17.91
C GLN A 243 8.99 -27.32 16.53
N LEU A 244 7.70 -27.61 16.45
CA LEU A 244 6.83 -27.37 15.32
C LEU A 244 5.74 -26.37 15.73
N ILE A 245 5.39 -25.44 14.87
CA ILE A 245 4.23 -24.58 15.03
C ILE A 245 3.15 -25.08 14.08
N ILE A 246 1.97 -25.39 14.61
CA ILE A 246 0.77 -25.73 13.85
C ILE A 246 -0.14 -24.51 13.86
N ASP A 247 -0.39 -23.93 12.68
CA ASP A 247 -1.32 -22.82 12.49
C ASP A 247 -2.60 -23.32 11.82
N LYS A 248 -3.76 -22.75 12.18
CA LYS A 248 -4.98 -22.90 11.38
C LYS A 248 -4.68 -22.36 9.97
N SER A 249 -4.88 -23.17 8.93
CA SER A 249 -4.70 -22.71 7.57
C SER A 249 -5.85 -21.80 7.19
N LEU A 250 -5.53 -20.55 6.89
CA LEU A 250 -6.45 -19.56 6.36
C LEU A 250 -6.24 -19.39 4.84
N LYS A 251 -5.55 -20.34 4.17
CA LYS A 251 -5.28 -20.30 2.72
C LYS A 251 -6.59 -20.17 1.95
N GLY A 252 -6.65 -19.19 1.05
CA GLY A 252 -7.85 -18.92 0.26
C GLY A 252 -8.87 -17.97 0.91
N TRP A 253 -8.62 -17.49 2.13
CA TRP A 253 -9.40 -16.40 2.72
C TRP A 253 -9.05 -15.07 2.04
N LYS A 254 -9.97 -14.11 2.08
CA LYS A 254 -9.72 -12.75 1.59
C LYS A 254 -8.68 -12.09 2.48
N GLU A 255 -7.69 -11.44 1.90
CA GLU A 255 -6.70 -10.66 2.64
C GLU A 255 -6.99 -9.17 2.45
N VAL A 256 -7.21 -8.47 3.56
CA VAL A 256 -7.66 -7.07 3.60
C VAL A 256 -6.74 -6.27 4.50
N GLU A 257 -6.35 -5.08 4.06
CA GLU A 257 -5.45 -4.18 4.79
C GLU A 257 -6.13 -2.85 5.06
N TYR A 258 -5.82 -2.23 6.21
CA TYR A 258 -6.23 -0.85 6.52
C TYR A 258 -5.01 -0.04 6.96
N GLU A 259 -4.90 1.17 6.40
CA GLU A 259 -3.97 2.20 6.88
C GLU A 259 -4.71 3.08 7.90
N VAL A 260 -4.23 3.06 9.13
CA VAL A 260 -4.86 3.73 10.27
C VAL A 260 -3.97 4.88 10.73
N VAL A 261 -4.59 6.02 10.98
CA VAL A 261 -3.92 7.19 11.55
C VAL A 261 -4.57 7.56 12.87
N ARG A 262 -3.75 7.72 13.90
CA ARG A 262 -4.19 8.09 15.25
C ARG A 262 -3.33 9.21 15.82
N ASP A 263 -3.97 10.28 16.30
CA ASP A 263 -3.27 11.36 17.00
C ASP A 263 -3.21 11.15 18.52
N ALA A 264 -2.47 12.02 19.20
CA ALA A 264 -2.31 11.97 20.66
C ALA A 264 -3.59 12.37 21.45
N TYR A 265 -4.66 12.75 20.74
CA TYR A 265 -5.95 13.19 21.28
C TYR A 265 -7.08 12.19 20.97
N ASP A 266 -6.71 10.98 20.54
CA ASP A 266 -7.57 9.85 20.22
C ASP A 266 -8.50 10.02 19.01
N ASN A 267 -8.26 11.04 18.17
CA ASN A 267 -8.81 11.04 16.83
C ASN A 267 -8.13 9.89 16.06
N CYS A 268 -8.93 8.94 15.57
CA CYS A 268 -8.45 7.71 14.95
C CYS A 268 -9.31 7.44 13.71
N ILE A 269 -8.69 7.36 12.55
CA ILE A 269 -9.36 7.25 11.24
C ILE A 269 -8.68 6.17 10.38
N THR A 270 -9.44 5.58 9.46
CA THR A 270 -8.88 4.69 8.43
C THR A 270 -8.74 5.43 7.10
N VAL A 271 -7.50 5.75 6.71
CA VAL A 271 -7.21 6.59 5.54
C VAL A 271 -7.36 5.81 4.23
N CYS A 272 -7.02 4.53 4.23
CA CYS A 272 -7.15 3.70 3.05
C CYS A 272 -7.46 2.28 3.48
N ASN A 273 -8.26 1.60 2.67
CA ASN A 273 -8.48 0.18 2.80
C ASN A 273 -8.15 -0.50 1.46
N MET A 274 -7.50 -1.65 1.54
CA MET A 274 -6.97 -2.37 0.39
C MET A 274 -7.44 -3.82 0.42
N GLU A 275 -7.81 -4.34 -0.74
CA GLU A 275 -8.21 -5.73 -0.90
C GLU A 275 -7.20 -6.43 -1.82
N ASN A 276 -6.66 -7.55 -1.34
CA ASN A 276 -5.76 -8.37 -2.14
C ASN A 276 -6.59 -9.21 -3.11
N VAL A 277 -6.27 -9.13 -4.41
CA VAL A 277 -6.89 -9.98 -5.44
C VAL A 277 -6.41 -11.41 -5.28
N ASP A 278 -5.11 -11.57 -5.02
CA ASP A 278 -4.52 -12.82 -4.61
C ASP A 278 -4.94 -13.13 -3.16
N PRO A 279 -5.41 -14.36 -2.87
CA PRO A 279 -5.90 -14.70 -1.55
C PRO A 279 -4.77 -14.95 -0.55
N LEU A 280 -5.11 -15.02 0.73
CA LEU A 280 -4.16 -15.26 1.81
C LEU A 280 -3.31 -16.52 1.55
N GLY A 281 -2.01 -16.36 1.78
CA GLY A 281 -0.96 -17.35 1.48
C GLY A 281 0.08 -16.82 0.50
N ILE A 282 -0.26 -15.75 -0.22
CA ILE A 282 0.64 -14.91 -1.01
C ILE A 282 0.82 -13.61 -0.24
N HIS A 283 2.06 -13.22 0.05
CA HIS A 283 2.34 -12.01 0.82
C HIS A 283 1.76 -10.78 0.11
N THR A 284 1.22 -9.80 0.83
CA THR A 284 0.66 -8.55 0.25
C THR A 284 1.61 -7.83 -0.72
N GLY A 285 2.92 -7.95 -0.48
CA GLY A 285 3.99 -7.51 -1.38
C GLY A 285 4.09 -8.25 -2.71
N GLU A 286 3.78 -9.55 -2.72
CA GLU A 286 3.69 -10.41 -3.91
C GLU A 286 2.28 -10.40 -4.54
N SER A 287 1.28 -9.85 -3.86
CA SER A 287 -0.10 -9.84 -4.33
C SER A 287 -0.39 -8.68 -5.28
N ILE A 288 -1.33 -8.91 -6.19
CA ILE A 288 -2.09 -7.84 -6.82
C ILE A 288 -3.07 -7.27 -5.78
N VAL A 289 -3.09 -5.96 -5.62
CA VAL A 289 -3.88 -5.28 -4.58
C VAL A 289 -4.71 -4.17 -5.20
N VAL A 290 -5.96 -4.01 -4.74
CA VAL A 290 -6.85 -2.94 -5.19
C VAL A 290 -7.23 -2.00 -4.05
N ALA A 291 -7.41 -0.71 -4.38
CA ALA A 291 -7.97 0.28 -3.48
C ALA A 291 -9.08 1.09 -4.19
N PRO A 292 -10.23 1.34 -3.54
CA PRO A 292 -10.67 0.74 -2.26
C PRO A 292 -11.02 -0.75 -2.42
N SER A 293 -11.40 -1.44 -1.33
CA SER A 293 -11.96 -2.80 -1.42
C SER A 293 -13.21 -2.84 -2.32
N GLN A 294 -13.40 -3.94 -3.06
CA GLN A 294 -14.46 -4.11 -4.04
C GLN A 294 -15.53 -5.13 -3.61
N THR A 295 -15.16 -6.13 -2.81
CA THR A 295 -16.04 -7.29 -2.53
C THR A 295 -16.51 -7.39 -1.08
N LEU A 296 -16.22 -6.36 -0.27
CA LEU A 296 -16.73 -6.25 1.10
C LEU A 296 -18.13 -5.62 1.11
N THR A 297 -19.04 -6.22 1.85
CA THR A 297 -20.29 -5.57 2.23
C THR A 297 -20.02 -4.42 3.20
N ASN A 298 -20.96 -3.48 3.32
CA ASN A 298 -20.84 -2.40 4.31
C ASN A 298 -20.66 -2.95 5.74
N LYS A 299 -21.26 -4.11 6.06
CA LYS A 299 -21.13 -4.74 7.38
C LYS A 299 -19.70 -5.22 7.61
N GLU A 300 -19.13 -5.98 6.67
CA GLU A 300 -17.75 -6.48 6.75
C GLU A 300 -16.76 -5.31 6.80
N TYR A 301 -16.95 -4.29 5.96
CA TYR A 301 -16.11 -3.08 5.96
C TYR A 301 -16.09 -2.40 7.33
N ASN A 302 -17.27 -2.09 7.89
CA ASN A 302 -17.33 -1.37 9.17
C ASN A 302 -16.91 -2.25 10.35
N MET A 303 -17.15 -3.56 10.29
CA MET A 303 -16.63 -4.50 11.28
C MET A 303 -15.10 -4.46 11.33
N LEU A 304 -14.42 -4.62 10.18
CA LEU A 304 -12.96 -4.58 10.12
C LEU A 304 -12.42 -3.20 10.49
N ARG A 305 -13.05 -2.12 10.01
CA ARG A 305 -12.69 -0.73 10.36
C ARG A 305 -12.78 -0.49 11.88
N THR A 306 -13.91 -0.81 12.51
CA THR A 306 -14.09 -0.63 13.96
C THR A 306 -13.08 -1.44 14.76
N THR A 307 -12.80 -2.67 14.33
CA THR A 307 -11.73 -3.49 14.92
C THR A 307 -10.36 -2.84 14.76
N ALA A 308 -10.04 -2.26 13.60
CA ALA A 308 -8.78 -1.55 13.38
C ALA A 308 -8.62 -0.44 14.41
N LEU A 309 -9.60 0.46 14.52
CA LEU A 309 -9.55 1.58 15.47
C LEU A 309 -9.41 1.08 16.91
N LYS A 310 -10.12 0.02 17.29
CA LYS A 310 -10.06 -0.61 18.62
C LYS A 310 -8.65 -1.16 18.93
N VAL A 311 -8.05 -1.88 17.98
CA VAL A 311 -6.70 -2.46 18.12
C VAL A 311 -5.65 -1.36 18.22
N ILE A 312 -5.69 -0.36 17.34
CA ILE A 312 -4.70 0.73 17.31
C ILE A 312 -4.77 1.58 18.58
N ARG A 313 -5.98 1.84 19.09
CA ARG A 313 -6.19 2.50 20.40
C ARG A 313 -5.59 1.68 21.55
N HIS A 314 -5.81 0.37 21.57
CA HIS A 314 -5.28 -0.54 22.61
C HIS A 314 -3.75 -0.53 22.68
N PHE A 315 -3.07 -0.58 21.53
CA PHE A 315 -1.61 -0.48 21.49
C PHE A 315 -1.08 0.93 21.80
N GLY A 316 -1.94 1.95 21.82
CA GLY A 316 -1.54 3.33 22.07
C GLY A 316 -0.66 3.91 20.96
N ILE A 317 -0.85 3.47 19.71
CA ILE A 317 -0.11 3.97 18.55
C ILE A 317 -0.45 5.44 18.31
N VAL A 318 0.57 6.24 17.98
CA VAL A 318 0.43 7.68 17.65
C VAL A 318 1.24 7.96 16.40
N GLY A 319 0.57 8.34 15.33
CA GLY A 319 1.12 8.40 13.98
C GLY A 319 0.29 7.53 13.04
N GLU A 320 0.97 6.70 12.27
CA GLU A 320 0.37 5.82 11.27
C GLU A 320 0.79 4.36 11.53
N CYS A 321 -0.09 3.43 11.15
CA CYS A 321 0.20 2.01 11.08
C CYS A 321 -0.70 1.27 10.08
N ASN A 322 -0.20 0.14 9.59
CA ASN A 322 -0.95 -0.82 8.77
C ASN A 322 -1.46 -1.98 9.64
N ILE A 323 -2.71 -2.41 9.43
CA ILE A 323 -3.28 -3.62 10.03
C ILE A 323 -3.79 -4.56 8.93
N GLN A 324 -3.59 -5.86 9.10
CA GLN A 324 -3.96 -6.89 8.12
C GLN A 324 -4.96 -7.90 8.69
N TYR A 325 -5.90 -8.32 7.85
CA TYR A 325 -6.97 -9.25 8.18
C TYR A 325 -7.02 -10.40 7.18
N ALA A 326 -7.36 -11.58 7.68
CA ALA A 326 -7.93 -12.65 6.87
C ALA A 326 -9.44 -12.72 7.15
N LEU A 327 -10.26 -12.50 6.13
CA LEU A 327 -11.72 -12.57 6.18
C LEU A 327 -12.23 -13.81 5.45
N ASN A 328 -13.10 -14.58 6.10
CA ASN A 328 -13.72 -15.75 5.50
C ASN A 328 -14.62 -15.33 4.34
N PRO A 329 -14.47 -15.88 3.13
CA PRO A 329 -15.30 -15.48 1.99
C PRO A 329 -16.78 -15.89 2.11
N ASN A 330 -17.14 -16.70 3.11
CA ASN A 330 -18.50 -17.24 3.29
C ASN A 330 -19.14 -16.85 4.63
N SER A 331 -18.49 -16.04 5.46
CA SER A 331 -19.03 -15.61 6.77
C SER A 331 -18.34 -14.35 7.29
N ASP A 332 -18.89 -13.75 8.34
CA ASP A 332 -18.26 -12.61 9.03
C ASP A 332 -17.06 -13.03 9.93
N GLU A 333 -16.59 -14.28 9.85
CA GLU A 333 -15.42 -14.74 10.62
C GLU A 333 -14.15 -14.13 10.05
N TYR A 334 -13.36 -13.47 10.89
CA TYR A 334 -12.08 -12.92 10.51
C TYR A 334 -11.02 -13.17 11.59
N TYR A 335 -9.76 -13.03 11.20
CA TYR A 335 -8.60 -13.03 12.08
C TYR A 335 -7.70 -11.84 11.77
N ILE A 336 -7.14 -11.25 12.82
CA ILE A 336 -6.07 -10.26 12.70
C ILE A 336 -4.76 -11.02 12.43
N ILE A 337 -4.06 -10.63 11.37
CA ILE A 337 -2.79 -11.26 10.97
C ILE A 337 -1.62 -10.57 11.65
N GLU A 338 -1.51 -9.26 11.49
CA GLU A 338 -0.45 -8.45 12.10
C GLU A 338 -0.83 -6.96 12.12
N VAL A 339 -0.06 -6.19 12.90
CA VAL A 339 -0.06 -4.73 12.88
C VAL A 339 1.38 -4.26 12.71
N ASN A 340 1.62 -3.47 11.67
CA ASN A 340 2.90 -2.82 11.42
C ASN A 340 2.84 -1.39 11.99
N ALA A 341 3.39 -1.18 13.19
CA ALA A 341 3.35 0.10 13.92
C ALA A 341 4.36 1.15 13.37
N ARG A 342 4.44 1.27 12.04
CA ARG A 342 5.35 2.13 11.29
C ARG A 342 4.83 2.35 9.88
N LEU A 343 5.44 3.32 9.19
CA LEU A 343 5.27 3.46 7.75
C LEU A 343 5.72 2.17 7.05
N SER A 344 5.07 1.90 5.93
CA SER A 344 5.18 0.66 5.17
C SER A 344 5.07 0.92 3.67
N ARG A 345 5.34 -0.11 2.87
CA ARG A 345 5.05 -0.10 1.43
C ARG A 345 3.56 0.14 1.16
N SER A 346 2.67 -0.49 1.95
CA SER A 346 1.22 -0.27 1.89
C SER A 346 0.85 1.19 2.21
N SER A 347 1.55 1.85 3.14
CA SER A 347 1.33 3.28 3.44
C SER A 347 1.77 4.22 2.30
N ALA A 348 2.85 3.88 1.59
CA ALA A 348 3.27 4.63 0.41
C ALA A 348 2.23 4.47 -0.71
N LEU A 349 1.84 3.23 -1.01
CA LEU A 349 0.76 2.92 -1.95
C LEU A 349 -0.53 3.65 -1.62
N ALA A 350 -1.00 3.59 -0.37
CA ALA A 350 -2.19 4.28 0.09
C ALA A 350 -2.08 5.80 -0.04
N SER A 351 -0.91 6.38 0.24
CA SER A 351 -0.69 7.81 0.05
C SER A 351 -0.87 8.22 -1.42
N LYS A 352 -0.34 7.40 -2.34
CA LYS A 352 -0.49 7.64 -3.78
C LYS A 352 -1.91 7.37 -4.26
N ALA A 353 -2.56 6.33 -3.76
CA ALA A 353 -3.93 5.97 -4.15
C ALA A 353 -4.94 7.05 -3.73
N THR A 354 -4.79 7.58 -2.51
CA THR A 354 -5.76 8.49 -1.91
C THR A 354 -5.43 9.96 -2.10
N GLY A 355 -4.16 10.31 -2.37
CA GLY A 355 -3.65 11.68 -2.30
C GLY A 355 -3.38 12.18 -0.87
N TYR A 356 -3.63 11.35 0.16
CA TYR A 356 -3.41 11.68 1.57
C TYR A 356 -1.95 11.38 1.97
N PRO A 357 -1.12 12.38 2.36
CA PRO A 357 0.30 12.16 2.59
C PRO A 357 0.59 11.57 4.00
N LEU A 358 0.41 10.25 4.15
CA LEU A 358 0.47 9.54 5.44
C LEU A 358 1.75 9.82 6.24
N ALA A 359 2.91 9.76 5.60
CA ALA A 359 4.20 10.00 6.26
C ALA A 359 4.33 11.44 6.79
N TYR A 360 3.88 12.44 6.04
CA TYR A 360 3.89 13.84 6.47
C TYR A 360 2.94 14.06 7.65
N VAL A 361 1.72 13.50 7.58
CA VAL A 361 0.76 13.58 8.68
C VAL A 361 1.32 12.89 9.92
N ALA A 362 1.84 11.66 9.80
CA ALA A 362 2.45 10.93 10.90
C ALA A 362 3.60 11.70 11.57
N ALA A 363 4.42 12.41 10.78
CA ALA A 363 5.50 13.25 11.31
C ALA A 363 4.96 14.46 12.10
N LYS A 364 3.88 15.11 11.66
CA LYS A 364 3.21 16.17 12.41
C LYS A 364 2.56 15.64 13.70
N LEU A 365 1.92 14.46 13.64
CA LEU A 365 1.33 13.79 14.80
C LEU A 365 2.40 13.43 15.85
N ALA A 366 3.59 13.02 15.40
CA ALA A 366 4.73 12.73 16.28
C ALA A 366 5.22 13.95 17.08
N LEU A 367 4.85 15.17 16.66
CA LEU A 367 5.10 16.42 17.38
C LEU A 367 3.95 16.83 18.31
N GLY A 368 2.88 16.03 18.38
CA GLY A 368 1.69 16.32 19.18
C GLY A 368 0.71 17.29 18.49
N ILE A 369 0.82 17.52 17.19
CA ILE A 369 -0.16 18.31 16.43
C ILE A 369 -1.39 17.41 16.17
N PRO A 370 -2.62 17.81 16.53
CA PRO A 370 -3.82 17.00 16.31
C PRO A 370 -4.26 17.00 14.84
N LEU A 371 -4.94 15.93 14.40
CA LEU A 371 -5.44 15.77 13.02
C LEU A 371 -6.26 16.99 12.53
N PRO A 372 -7.22 17.56 13.30
CA PRO A 372 -7.99 18.73 12.89
C PRO A 372 -7.18 20.03 12.72
N LYS A 373 -5.89 20.05 13.08
CA LYS A 373 -5.00 21.21 12.91
C LYS A 373 -4.00 21.04 11.77
N ILE A 374 -3.94 19.86 11.16
CA ILE A 374 -3.14 19.60 9.97
C ILE A 374 -4.03 19.90 8.76
N ASN A 375 -3.57 20.76 7.85
CA ASN A 375 -4.33 21.07 6.64
C ASN A 375 -4.25 19.92 5.63
N ASN A 376 -5.34 19.66 4.92
CA ASN A 376 -5.30 18.84 3.71
C ASN A 376 -4.69 19.69 2.58
N SER A 377 -3.46 19.38 2.18
CA SER A 377 -2.73 20.08 1.11
C SER A 377 -3.37 19.93 -0.26
N VAL A 378 -4.15 18.87 -0.50
CA VAL A 378 -4.80 18.63 -1.79
C VAL A 378 -5.98 19.59 -1.99
N THR A 379 -6.86 19.74 -0.99
CA THR A 379 -8.01 20.66 -1.10
C THR A 379 -7.69 22.11 -0.70
N GLY A 380 -6.66 22.30 0.14
CA GLY A 380 -6.27 23.60 0.69
C GLY A 380 -7.29 24.26 1.63
N LYS A 381 -8.42 23.61 1.89
CA LYS A 381 -9.56 24.17 2.65
C LYS A 381 -10.06 23.25 3.77
N THR A 382 -9.75 21.95 3.70
CA THR A 382 -10.14 20.97 4.72
C THR A 382 -8.95 20.58 5.60
N THR A 383 -9.19 19.75 6.60
CA THR A 383 -8.15 19.25 7.53
C THR A 383 -7.77 17.82 7.17
N ALA A 384 -6.73 17.28 7.79
CA ALA A 384 -6.33 15.88 7.66
C ALA A 384 -7.23 14.91 8.47
N CYS A 385 -8.23 15.42 9.21
CA CYS A 385 -9.13 14.60 10.04
C CYS A 385 -10.35 14.10 9.25
N PHE A 386 -10.13 13.24 8.25
CA PHE A 386 -11.18 12.64 7.42
C PHE A 386 -10.70 11.31 6.82
N GLU A 387 -11.64 10.49 6.38
CA GLU A 387 -11.36 9.28 5.60
C GLU A 387 -11.56 9.62 4.12
N PRO A 388 -10.52 9.50 3.27
CA PRO A 388 -10.62 9.76 1.83
C PRO A 388 -11.73 8.96 1.12
N SER A 389 -12.28 9.57 0.07
CA SER A 389 -13.22 8.94 -0.86
C SER A 389 -12.63 8.95 -2.27
N LEU A 390 -12.69 7.81 -2.95
CA LEU A 390 -12.11 7.60 -4.28
C LEU A 390 -13.24 7.32 -5.27
N ASP A 391 -13.32 8.10 -6.35
CA ASP A 391 -14.25 7.90 -7.48
C ASP A 391 -13.57 7.18 -8.67
N TYR A 392 -12.49 6.47 -8.36
CA TYR A 392 -11.68 5.64 -9.23
C TYR A 392 -11.21 4.39 -8.49
N CYS A 393 -10.67 3.43 -9.24
CA CYS A 393 -10.07 2.20 -8.75
C CYS A 393 -8.57 2.23 -9.01
N VAL A 394 -7.81 1.86 -7.99
CA VAL A 394 -6.35 1.72 -8.05
C VAL A 394 -6.00 0.24 -8.05
N VAL A 395 -5.07 -0.15 -8.90
CA VAL A 395 -4.50 -1.51 -8.94
C VAL A 395 -3.00 -1.41 -8.77
N LYS A 396 -2.47 -2.02 -7.70
CA LYS A 396 -1.05 -2.29 -7.54
C LYS A 396 -0.71 -3.68 -8.08
N MET A 397 0.40 -3.79 -8.77
CA MET A 397 0.94 -5.08 -9.22
C MET A 397 2.44 -5.17 -8.93
N PRO A 398 2.95 -6.30 -8.40
CA PRO A 398 4.38 -6.46 -8.15
C PRO A 398 5.18 -6.64 -9.44
N ARG A 399 6.46 -6.29 -9.38
CA ARG A 399 7.46 -6.57 -10.40
C ARG A 399 8.41 -7.66 -9.93
N TRP A 400 8.65 -8.63 -10.78
CA TRP A 400 9.59 -9.72 -10.54
C TRP A 400 10.69 -9.76 -11.59
N ASP A 401 11.89 -10.14 -11.17
CA ASP A 401 13.05 -10.42 -12.02
C ASP A 401 13.57 -11.85 -11.82
N LEU A 402 12.68 -12.79 -11.50
CA LEU A 402 13.03 -14.19 -11.15
C LEU A 402 13.78 -14.92 -12.27
N HIS A 403 13.52 -14.57 -13.53
CA HIS A 403 14.22 -15.11 -14.70
C HIS A 403 15.75 -14.87 -14.70
N LYS A 404 16.24 -13.87 -13.93
CA LYS A 404 17.68 -13.62 -13.75
C LYS A 404 18.34 -14.66 -12.82
N PHE A 405 17.56 -15.48 -12.12
CA PHE A 405 18.03 -16.42 -11.10
C PHE A 405 17.61 -17.86 -11.42
N SER A 406 18.44 -18.59 -12.17
CA SER A 406 18.12 -19.96 -12.62
C SER A 406 17.91 -21.00 -11.51
N ARG A 407 18.40 -20.74 -10.29
CA ARG A 407 18.28 -21.65 -9.13
C ARG A 407 17.18 -21.23 -8.14
N VAL A 408 16.43 -20.17 -8.43
CA VAL A 408 15.36 -19.66 -7.56
C VAL A 408 14.02 -20.11 -8.12
N SER A 409 13.16 -20.64 -7.26
CA SER A 409 11.79 -21.02 -7.64
C SER A 409 10.98 -19.79 -8.04
N THR A 410 10.24 -19.91 -9.15
CA THR A 410 9.27 -18.91 -9.64
C THR A 410 7.97 -18.89 -8.84
N LYS A 411 7.74 -19.87 -7.97
CA LYS A 411 6.56 -19.90 -7.09
C LYS A 411 6.59 -18.71 -6.13
N ILE A 412 5.48 -18.01 -5.99
CA ILE A 412 5.28 -16.93 -5.02
C ILE A 412 4.45 -17.44 -3.83
N GLY A 413 4.52 -16.74 -2.71
CA GLY A 413 3.89 -17.17 -1.47
C GLY A 413 4.10 -16.14 -0.36
N SER A 414 4.18 -16.57 0.89
CA SER A 414 4.30 -15.69 2.06
C SER A 414 5.64 -14.96 2.20
N SER A 415 6.67 -15.33 1.43
CA SER A 415 7.97 -14.64 1.43
C SER A 415 8.13 -13.83 0.15
N MET A 416 8.42 -12.54 0.30
CA MET A 416 8.60 -11.63 -0.83
C MET A 416 9.80 -12.00 -1.70
N LYS A 417 9.62 -11.85 -3.01
CA LYS A 417 10.63 -11.99 -4.07
C LYS A 417 10.53 -10.90 -5.14
N SER A 418 9.44 -10.14 -5.15
CA SER A 418 9.26 -8.94 -5.96
C SER A 418 10.33 -7.90 -5.64
N VAL A 419 10.78 -7.20 -6.67
CA VAL A 419 11.89 -6.24 -6.63
C VAL A 419 11.43 -4.79 -6.76
N GLY A 420 10.12 -4.59 -6.94
CA GLY A 420 9.45 -3.31 -7.08
C GLY A 420 7.96 -3.53 -7.31
N GLU A 421 7.23 -2.44 -7.52
CA GLU A 421 5.80 -2.46 -7.77
C GLU A 421 5.36 -1.30 -8.66
N VAL A 422 4.20 -1.46 -9.27
CA VAL A 422 3.53 -0.40 -10.04
C VAL A 422 2.17 -0.12 -9.44
N MET A 423 1.67 1.08 -9.70
CA MET A 423 0.30 1.43 -9.38
C MET A 423 -0.36 2.01 -10.64
N ALA A 424 -1.59 1.59 -10.92
CA ALA A 424 -2.37 2.10 -12.03
C ALA A 424 -3.72 2.60 -11.55
N ILE A 425 -4.24 3.64 -12.21
CA ILE A 425 -5.51 4.28 -11.86
C ILE A 425 -6.44 4.24 -13.07
N GLY A 426 -7.69 3.87 -12.83
CA GLY A 426 -8.76 3.87 -13.82
C GLY A 426 -10.13 3.94 -13.15
N ARG A 427 -11.18 4.33 -13.87
CA ARG A 427 -12.54 4.40 -13.28
C ARG A 427 -13.31 3.08 -13.39
N LYS A 428 -12.62 2.05 -13.89
CA LYS A 428 -13.06 0.65 -13.90
C LYS A 428 -11.88 -0.23 -13.51
N PHE A 429 -12.16 -1.35 -12.85
CA PHE A 429 -11.14 -2.34 -12.53
C PHE A 429 -10.43 -2.82 -13.80
N GLU A 430 -11.16 -3.10 -14.88
CA GLU A 430 -10.57 -3.55 -16.15
C GLU A 430 -9.55 -2.54 -16.69
N GLU A 431 -9.87 -1.25 -16.62
CA GLU A 431 -8.99 -0.17 -17.07
C GLU A 431 -7.70 -0.10 -16.25
N ALA A 432 -7.82 -0.03 -14.92
CA ALA A 432 -6.68 0.03 -14.02
C ALA A 432 -5.82 -1.25 -14.10
N PHE A 433 -6.45 -2.41 -14.18
CA PHE A 433 -5.78 -3.71 -14.22
C PHE A 433 -4.93 -3.89 -15.49
N GLN A 434 -5.46 -3.52 -16.66
CA GLN A 434 -4.69 -3.62 -17.91
C GLN A 434 -3.54 -2.60 -17.97
N LYS A 435 -3.72 -1.39 -17.43
CA LYS A 435 -2.62 -0.43 -17.27
C LYS A 435 -1.52 -0.99 -16.37
N ALA A 436 -1.87 -1.55 -15.20
CA ALA A 436 -0.90 -2.14 -14.28
C ALA A 436 -0.06 -3.24 -14.96
N LEU A 437 -0.69 -4.13 -15.73
CA LEU A 437 0.02 -5.18 -16.47
C LEU A 437 1.08 -4.63 -17.43
N ARG A 438 0.77 -3.55 -18.15
CA ARG A 438 1.72 -2.89 -19.07
C ARG A 438 2.84 -2.14 -18.33
N MET A 439 2.51 -1.56 -17.18
CA MET A 439 3.50 -0.88 -16.33
C MET A 439 4.53 -1.85 -15.71
N VAL A 440 4.12 -3.08 -15.40
CA VAL A 440 5.01 -4.12 -14.83
C VAL A 440 6.05 -4.61 -15.84
N ASP A 441 5.67 -4.80 -17.10
CA ASP A 441 6.57 -5.33 -18.13
C ASP A 441 6.26 -4.70 -19.49
N GLU A 442 7.25 -3.98 -20.03
CA GLU A 442 7.16 -3.31 -21.33
C GLU A 442 6.87 -4.26 -22.52
N ASN A 443 7.09 -5.56 -22.34
CA ASN A 443 6.77 -6.58 -23.35
C ASN A 443 5.32 -7.06 -23.29
N VAL A 444 4.58 -6.72 -22.23
CA VAL A 444 3.18 -7.08 -22.03
C VAL A 444 2.30 -5.95 -22.54
N THR A 445 1.28 -6.29 -23.34
CA THR A 445 0.37 -5.29 -23.96
C THR A 445 -0.96 -5.14 -23.23
N GLY A 446 -1.21 -5.96 -22.21
CA GLY A 446 -2.45 -6.02 -21.43
C GLY A 446 -2.67 -7.43 -20.87
N PHE A 447 -3.92 -7.78 -20.60
CA PHE A 447 -4.30 -9.12 -20.14
C PHE A 447 -4.39 -10.10 -21.31
N ASP A 448 -3.21 -10.62 -21.71
CA ASP A 448 -3.03 -11.41 -22.92
C ASP A 448 -3.12 -12.94 -22.66
N PRO A 449 -4.10 -13.65 -23.27
CA PRO A 449 -4.28 -15.09 -23.09
C PRO A 449 -3.26 -15.96 -23.85
N TYR A 450 -2.42 -15.39 -24.72
CA TYR A 450 -1.49 -16.11 -25.58
C TYR A 450 -0.06 -16.19 -25.02
N LEU A 451 0.27 -15.43 -23.97
CA LEU A 451 1.60 -15.42 -23.36
C LEU A 451 1.94 -16.70 -22.59
N LYS A 452 0.92 -17.40 -22.08
CA LYS A 452 1.06 -18.65 -21.34
C LYS A 452 0.02 -19.66 -21.81
N GLN A 453 0.35 -20.93 -21.64
CA GLN A 453 -0.60 -22.03 -21.81
C GLN A 453 -1.36 -22.25 -20.51
N VAL A 454 -2.51 -22.90 -20.60
CA VAL A 454 -3.27 -23.32 -19.42
C VAL A 454 -2.45 -24.34 -18.63
N ASP A 455 -2.31 -24.07 -17.34
CA ASP A 455 -1.63 -24.95 -16.39
C ASP A 455 -2.39 -24.91 -15.05
N ASP A 456 -3.15 -25.99 -14.77
CA ASP A 456 -3.94 -26.10 -13.54
C ASP A 456 -3.07 -26.12 -12.27
N GLU A 457 -1.81 -26.54 -12.37
CA GLU A 457 -0.88 -26.51 -11.22
C GLU A 457 -0.37 -25.09 -10.97
N GLU A 458 -0.06 -24.30 -11.98
CA GLU A 458 0.29 -22.87 -11.83
C GLU A 458 -0.90 -22.03 -11.32
N LEU A 459 -2.14 -22.43 -11.66
CA LEU A 459 -3.34 -21.81 -11.09
C LEU A 459 -3.48 -22.08 -9.59
N LYS A 460 -3.16 -23.29 -9.12
CA LYS A 460 -3.20 -23.66 -7.69
C LYS A 460 -2.00 -23.16 -6.89
N GLU A 461 -0.82 -23.25 -7.50
CA GLU A 461 0.47 -22.93 -6.92
C GLU A 461 1.04 -21.68 -7.62
N PRO A 462 0.76 -20.50 -7.07
CA PRO A 462 0.93 -19.23 -7.76
C PRO A 462 2.40 -18.96 -8.13
N THR A 463 2.61 -18.31 -9.27
CA THR A 463 3.90 -17.84 -9.79
C THR A 463 3.82 -16.36 -10.18
N ASP A 464 4.95 -15.78 -10.58
CA ASP A 464 5.01 -14.43 -11.20
C ASP A 464 4.27 -14.31 -12.55
N LYS A 465 3.75 -15.40 -13.11
CA LYS A 465 3.05 -15.43 -14.41
C LYS A 465 1.62 -15.98 -14.33
N ARG A 466 1.12 -16.30 -13.13
CA ARG A 466 -0.23 -16.85 -12.88
C ARG A 466 -1.34 -16.07 -13.59
N THR A 467 -1.24 -14.74 -13.61
CA THR A 467 -2.22 -13.86 -14.26
C THR A 467 -2.44 -14.21 -15.74
N PHE A 468 -1.38 -14.53 -16.48
CA PHE A 468 -1.49 -14.92 -17.89
C PHE A 468 -2.00 -16.34 -18.08
N VAL A 469 -1.76 -17.24 -17.12
CA VAL A 469 -2.38 -18.57 -17.09
C VAL A 469 -3.90 -18.44 -16.87
N ILE A 470 -4.35 -17.51 -16.02
CA ILE A 470 -5.77 -17.20 -15.85
C ILE A 470 -6.38 -16.68 -17.17
N ALA A 471 -5.71 -15.76 -17.85
CA ALA A 471 -6.16 -15.27 -19.16
C ALA A 471 -6.34 -16.41 -20.17
N SER A 472 -5.33 -17.29 -20.26
CA SER A 472 -5.34 -18.47 -21.13
C SER A 472 -6.49 -19.44 -20.76
N ALA A 473 -6.71 -19.69 -19.48
CA ALA A 473 -7.77 -20.57 -19.00
C ALA A 473 -9.17 -20.03 -19.33
N LEU A 474 -9.38 -18.72 -19.14
CA LEU A 474 -10.61 -18.04 -19.54
C LEU A 474 -10.85 -18.15 -21.06
N LYS A 475 -9.80 -17.95 -21.87
CA LYS A 475 -9.88 -18.09 -23.34
C LYS A 475 -10.22 -19.52 -23.77
N ASN A 476 -9.75 -20.51 -23.03
CA ASN A 476 -10.06 -21.93 -23.22
C ASN A 476 -11.40 -22.36 -22.58
N GLY A 477 -12.24 -21.41 -22.16
CA GLY A 477 -13.62 -21.68 -21.73
C GLY A 477 -13.76 -22.16 -20.28
N TYR A 478 -12.77 -21.94 -19.42
CA TYR A 478 -12.90 -22.28 -18.00
C TYR A 478 -13.99 -21.42 -17.35
N SER A 479 -14.82 -22.05 -16.50
CA SER A 479 -15.82 -21.33 -15.73
C SER A 479 -15.17 -20.52 -14.60
N ILE A 480 -15.85 -19.45 -14.18
CA ILE A 480 -15.45 -18.64 -13.03
C ILE A 480 -15.35 -19.50 -11.76
N ASP A 481 -16.28 -20.44 -11.57
CA ASP A 481 -16.25 -21.35 -10.42
C ASP A 481 -15.04 -22.29 -10.45
N LYS A 482 -14.68 -22.83 -11.62
CA LYS A 482 -13.47 -23.66 -11.73
C LYS A 482 -12.24 -22.84 -11.36
N LEU A 483 -12.14 -21.61 -11.86
CA LEU A 483 -11.01 -20.72 -11.55
C LEU A 483 -10.98 -20.32 -10.08
N TYR A 484 -12.13 -20.04 -9.47
CA TYR A 484 -12.23 -19.79 -8.02
C TYR A 484 -11.74 -20.99 -7.22
N GLU A 485 -12.12 -22.22 -7.59
CA GLU A 485 -11.66 -23.42 -6.87
C GLU A 485 -10.15 -23.65 -6.98
N LEU A 486 -9.56 -23.37 -8.15
CA LEU A 486 -8.13 -23.49 -8.35
C LEU A 486 -7.36 -22.36 -7.67
N THR A 487 -7.85 -21.13 -7.76
CA THR A 487 -7.06 -19.95 -7.41
C THR A 487 -7.38 -19.33 -6.06
N LYS A 488 -8.64 -19.49 -5.62
CA LYS A 488 -9.29 -18.77 -4.52
C LYS A 488 -9.34 -17.24 -4.67
N ILE A 489 -9.06 -16.72 -5.87
CA ILE A 489 -9.32 -15.32 -6.24
C ILE A 489 -10.83 -15.10 -6.29
N ASP A 490 -11.33 -14.03 -5.68
CA ASP A 490 -12.77 -13.75 -5.63
C ASP A 490 -13.42 -13.74 -7.03
N ARG A 491 -14.62 -14.31 -7.12
CA ARG A 491 -15.37 -14.44 -8.37
C ARG A 491 -15.58 -13.10 -9.07
N TRP A 492 -15.71 -12.02 -8.31
CA TRP A 492 -15.86 -10.68 -8.86
C TRP A 492 -14.66 -10.31 -9.74
N PHE A 493 -13.42 -10.48 -9.25
CA PHE A 493 -12.21 -10.18 -10.03
C PHE A 493 -12.09 -11.09 -11.25
N LEU A 494 -12.35 -12.41 -11.07
CA LEU A 494 -12.32 -13.37 -12.18
C LEU A 494 -13.37 -13.02 -13.26
N GLN A 495 -14.56 -12.56 -12.87
CA GLN A 495 -15.58 -12.11 -13.81
C GLN A 495 -15.15 -10.85 -14.56
N LYS A 496 -14.46 -9.91 -13.90
CA LYS A 496 -13.90 -8.73 -14.56
C LYS A 496 -12.78 -9.09 -15.54
N MET A 497 -11.91 -10.02 -15.17
CA MET A 497 -10.89 -10.58 -16.07
C MET A 497 -11.54 -11.28 -17.28
N LYS A 498 -12.64 -12.01 -17.07
CA LYS A 498 -13.42 -12.63 -18.15
C LYS A 498 -13.99 -11.59 -19.10
N ASN A 499 -14.50 -10.46 -18.61
CA ASN A 499 -14.99 -9.38 -19.48
C ASN A 499 -13.91 -8.95 -20.49
N ILE A 500 -12.65 -8.82 -20.05
CA ILE A 500 -11.52 -8.46 -20.92
C ILE A 500 -11.31 -9.53 -21.99
N VAL A 501 -11.23 -10.82 -21.62
CA VAL A 501 -11.00 -11.93 -22.58
C VAL A 501 -12.16 -12.10 -23.56
N ASP A 502 -13.40 -11.94 -23.08
CA ASP A 502 -14.59 -11.97 -23.93
C ASP A 502 -14.56 -10.84 -24.95
N TYR A 503 -14.20 -9.63 -24.51
CA TYR A 503 -14.11 -8.48 -25.41
C TYR A 503 -12.94 -8.60 -26.39
N MET A 504 -11.82 -9.17 -25.96
CA MET A 504 -10.71 -9.51 -26.86
C MET A 504 -11.16 -10.47 -27.97
N THR A 505 -12.00 -11.47 -27.64
CA THR A 505 -12.57 -12.40 -28.63
C THR A 505 -13.52 -11.70 -29.60
N VAL A 506 -14.28 -10.71 -29.14
CA VAL A 506 -15.07 -9.85 -30.04
C VAL A 506 -14.15 -9.09 -30.99
N MET A 507 -13.09 -8.47 -30.48
CA MET A 507 -12.14 -7.71 -31.30
C MET A 507 -11.45 -8.59 -32.35
N GLU A 508 -11.05 -9.80 -32.01
CA GLU A 508 -10.44 -10.76 -32.95
C GLU A 508 -11.39 -11.23 -34.06
N SER A 509 -12.71 -11.10 -33.86
CA SER A 509 -13.70 -11.38 -34.90
C SER A 509 -13.88 -10.22 -35.91
N LEU A 510 -13.27 -9.07 -35.61
CA LEU A 510 -13.31 -7.87 -36.44
C LEU A 510 -12.03 -7.75 -37.27
N ASP A 511 -12.14 -7.08 -38.41
CA ASP A 511 -11.00 -6.59 -39.18
C ASP A 511 -10.88 -5.06 -39.04
N GLU A 512 -9.78 -4.48 -39.52
CA GLU A 512 -9.54 -3.03 -39.49
C GLU A 512 -10.67 -2.19 -40.11
N HIS A 513 -11.41 -2.75 -41.09
CA HIS A 513 -12.48 -2.03 -41.77
C HIS A 513 -13.82 -2.10 -41.03
N ARG A 514 -14.01 -3.11 -40.17
CA ARG A 514 -15.23 -3.33 -39.37
C ARG A 514 -15.18 -2.68 -37.99
N ILE A 515 -13.99 -2.28 -37.52
CA ILE A 515 -13.86 -1.58 -36.24
C ILE A 515 -14.50 -0.19 -36.34
N ASN A 516 -15.40 0.13 -35.41
CA ASN A 516 -16.15 1.38 -35.40
C ASN A 516 -15.93 2.14 -34.07
N TYR A 517 -16.61 3.27 -33.92
CA TYR A 517 -16.52 4.11 -32.73
C TYR A 517 -16.83 3.34 -31.44
N ASP A 518 -17.96 2.61 -31.39
CA ASP A 518 -18.39 1.89 -30.18
C ASP A 518 -17.42 0.78 -29.80
N HIS A 519 -16.87 0.06 -30.79
CA HIS A 519 -15.87 -0.97 -30.58
C HIS A 519 -14.60 -0.40 -29.94
N LEU A 520 -14.06 0.68 -30.53
CA LEU A 520 -12.86 1.33 -30.02
C LEU A 520 -13.10 1.94 -28.64
N LEU A 521 -14.15 2.74 -28.46
CA LEU A 521 -14.42 3.41 -27.19
C LEU A 521 -14.56 2.40 -26.05
N LYS A 522 -15.32 1.31 -26.27
CA LYS A 522 -15.49 0.26 -25.27
C LYS A 522 -14.18 -0.48 -24.97
N ALA A 523 -13.36 -0.76 -25.98
CA ALA A 523 -12.01 -1.32 -25.76
C ALA A 523 -11.16 -0.40 -24.87
N LYS A 524 -11.12 0.90 -25.19
CA LYS A 524 -10.34 1.88 -24.42
C LYS A 524 -10.86 2.06 -23.00
N GLN A 525 -12.19 2.07 -22.81
CA GLN A 525 -12.83 2.12 -21.48
C GLN A 525 -12.55 0.89 -20.62
N MET A 526 -12.20 -0.24 -21.23
CA MET A 526 -11.75 -1.46 -20.55
C MET A 526 -10.23 -1.52 -20.40
N GLY A 527 -9.49 -0.49 -20.82
CA GLY A 527 -8.03 -0.40 -20.68
C GLY A 527 -7.22 -1.07 -21.78
N PHE A 528 -7.81 -1.46 -22.90
CA PHE A 528 -7.04 -2.04 -24.02
C PHE A 528 -6.07 -0.99 -24.59
N SER A 529 -4.81 -1.36 -24.75
CA SER A 529 -3.84 -0.53 -25.49
C SER A 529 -4.13 -0.56 -26.98
N ASP A 530 -3.69 0.48 -27.69
CA ASP A 530 -3.74 0.55 -29.16
C ASP A 530 -2.95 -0.63 -29.77
N LYS A 531 -1.85 -1.03 -29.12
CA LYS A 531 -1.06 -2.22 -29.51
C LYS A 531 -1.83 -3.53 -29.32
N GLN A 532 -2.57 -3.70 -28.22
CA GLN A 532 -3.39 -4.89 -27.98
C GLN A 532 -4.57 -4.98 -28.98
N ILE A 533 -5.21 -3.85 -29.27
CA ILE A 533 -6.26 -3.75 -30.30
C ILE A 533 -5.67 -4.09 -31.67
N ALA A 534 -4.51 -3.54 -32.00
CA ALA A 534 -3.84 -3.76 -33.27
C ALA A 534 -3.53 -5.24 -33.51
N SER A 535 -3.02 -5.92 -32.49
CA SER A 535 -2.79 -7.38 -32.54
C SER A 535 -4.08 -8.16 -32.76
N ALA A 536 -5.18 -7.78 -32.09
CA ALA A 536 -6.47 -8.47 -32.22
C ALA A 536 -7.07 -8.33 -33.63
N VAL A 537 -7.02 -7.15 -34.24
CA VAL A 537 -7.59 -6.90 -35.59
C VAL A 537 -6.58 -7.04 -36.73
N THR A 538 -5.40 -7.59 -36.45
CA THR A 538 -4.30 -7.83 -37.41
C THR A 538 -3.88 -6.56 -38.18
N THR A 539 -3.62 -5.47 -37.45
CA THR A 539 -3.09 -4.21 -38.00
C THR A 539 -1.91 -3.70 -37.16
N THR A 540 -1.53 -2.43 -37.32
CA THR A 540 -0.44 -1.79 -36.55
C THR A 540 -0.97 -0.81 -35.51
N GLU A 541 -0.20 -0.60 -34.44
CA GLU A 541 -0.52 0.35 -33.36
C GLU A 541 -0.83 1.76 -33.90
N LEU A 542 -0.04 2.24 -34.87
CA LEU A 542 -0.22 3.57 -35.48
C LEU A 542 -1.54 3.69 -36.25
N VAL A 543 -2.00 2.62 -36.88
CA VAL A 543 -3.28 2.61 -37.62
C VAL A 543 -4.45 2.69 -36.65
N VAL A 544 -4.42 1.91 -35.56
CA VAL A 544 -5.43 1.98 -34.50
C VAL A 544 -5.46 3.38 -33.87
N ARG A 545 -4.29 3.93 -33.53
CA ARG A 545 -4.16 5.27 -32.98
C ARG A 545 -4.75 6.33 -33.91
N LYS A 546 -4.38 6.31 -35.19
CA LYS A 546 -4.91 7.25 -36.19
C LYS A 546 -6.43 7.14 -36.31
N LYS A 547 -6.97 5.92 -36.35
CA LYS A 547 -8.41 5.69 -36.41
C LYS A 547 -9.13 6.23 -35.18
N ARG A 548 -8.54 6.03 -33.99
CA ARG A 548 -9.01 6.55 -32.71
C ARG A 548 -9.04 8.09 -32.72
N GLU A 549 -8.00 8.74 -33.25
CA GLU A 549 -7.92 10.19 -33.41
C GLU A 549 -8.95 10.73 -34.42
N GLU A 550 -9.13 10.08 -35.58
CA GLU A 550 -10.15 10.42 -36.58
C GLU A 550 -11.58 10.37 -36.02
N LEU A 551 -11.83 9.42 -35.11
CA LEU A 551 -13.10 9.24 -34.41
C LEU A 551 -13.22 10.09 -33.14
N ASN A 552 -12.22 10.92 -32.83
CA ASN A 552 -12.14 11.76 -31.64
C ASN A 552 -12.31 10.99 -30.31
N ILE A 553 -11.79 9.76 -30.26
CA ILE A 553 -11.77 8.95 -29.03
C ILE A 553 -10.46 9.25 -28.30
N LYS A 554 -10.50 10.15 -27.33
CA LYS A 554 -9.32 10.59 -26.56
C LYS A 554 -9.54 10.36 -25.07
N PRO A 555 -8.49 10.12 -24.29
CA PRO A 555 -8.63 10.03 -22.85
C PRO A 555 -8.79 11.43 -22.25
N PHE A 556 -9.43 11.49 -21.08
CA PHE A 556 -9.59 12.71 -20.30
C PHE A 556 -8.72 12.68 -19.05
N VAL A 557 -8.05 13.79 -18.79
CA VAL A 557 -7.30 14.08 -17.57
C VAL A 557 -8.24 14.32 -16.37
N LYS A 558 -8.04 13.55 -15.30
CA LYS A 558 -8.79 13.63 -14.04
C LYS A 558 -7.87 13.89 -12.84
N GLN A 559 -8.38 14.60 -11.84
CA GLN A 559 -7.66 14.90 -10.60
C GLN A 559 -7.89 13.83 -9.53
N ILE A 560 -6.87 13.63 -8.70
CA ILE A 560 -6.95 12.93 -7.43
C ILE A 560 -7.10 14.00 -6.34
N ASP A 561 -8.28 14.07 -5.74
CA ASP A 561 -8.68 15.17 -4.85
C ASP A 561 -8.87 14.76 -3.39
N THR A 562 -8.73 13.46 -3.07
CA THR A 562 -8.98 12.81 -1.77
C THR A 562 -10.45 12.71 -1.33
N VAL A 563 -11.39 13.38 -2.00
CA VAL A 563 -12.78 13.57 -1.53
C VAL A 563 -13.84 13.33 -2.60
N ALA A 564 -13.49 12.67 -3.72
CA ALA A 564 -14.40 12.35 -4.81
C ALA A 564 -15.21 13.58 -5.29
N ALA A 565 -14.52 14.67 -5.58
CA ALA A 565 -15.04 15.95 -6.03
C ALA A 565 -15.98 16.70 -5.07
N GLU A 566 -16.06 16.30 -3.78
CA GLU A 566 -16.80 17.09 -2.76
C GLU A 566 -16.20 18.50 -2.62
N TRP A 567 -14.87 18.60 -2.72
CA TRP A 567 -14.13 19.85 -2.72
C TRP A 567 -13.18 19.91 -3.92
N PRO A 568 -12.98 21.10 -4.52
CA PRO A 568 -12.03 21.24 -5.62
C PRO A 568 -10.59 20.99 -5.14
N ALA A 569 -9.82 20.24 -5.93
CA ALA A 569 -8.39 20.08 -5.71
C ALA A 569 -7.63 21.35 -6.10
N SER A 570 -6.69 21.73 -5.24
CA SER A 570 -5.69 22.78 -5.48
C SER A 570 -4.39 22.24 -6.10
N THR A 571 -4.19 20.92 -6.05
CA THR A 571 -3.05 20.23 -6.65
C THR A 571 -3.42 19.61 -7.98
N ASN A 572 -2.43 19.46 -8.86
CA ASN A 572 -2.59 18.76 -10.14
C ASN A 572 -1.96 17.38 -10.04
N TYR A 573 -2.55 16.53 -9.20
CA TYR A 573 -2.23 15.11 -9.14
C TYR A 573 -3.21 14.34 -10.03
N LEU A 574 -2.73 13.73 -11.10
CA LEU A 574 -3.51 13.42 -12.30
C LEU A 574 -3.40 11.97 -12.73
N TYR A 575 -4.45 11.47 -13.36
CA TYR A 575 -4.45 10.27 -14.19
C TYR A 575 -5.31 10.52 -15.44
N ILE A 576 -5.21 9.66 -16.45
CA ILE A 576 -6.05 9.77 -17.66
C ILE A 576 -7.04 8.62 -17.74
N THR A 577 -8.24 8.85 -18.27
CA THR A 577 -9.25 7.79 -18.40
C THR A 577 -10.16 7.99 -19.61
N TYR A 578 -10.63 6.89 -20.19
CA TYR A 578 -11.67 6.92 -21.23
C TYR A 578 -13.10 6.86 -20.66
N ASN A 579 -13.23 6.76 -19.34
CA ASN A 579 -14.50 6.67 -18.61
C ASN A 579 -14.90 8.05 -18.03
N ALA A 580 -14.82 9.08 -18.86
CA ALA A 580 -15.13 10.47 -18.52
C ALA A 580 -15.60 11.24 -19.77
N ASP A 581 -16.17 12.43 -19.54
CA ASP A 581 -16.71 13.29 -20.59
C ASP A 581 -15.99 14.65 -20.71
N SER A 582 -15.11 15.00 -19.76
CA SER A 582 -14.38 16.27 -19.73
C SER A 582 -13.07 16.17 -18.93
N HIS A 583 -12.16 17.11 -19.19
CA HIS A 583 -10.96 17.31 -18.36
C HIS A 583 -11.31 18.07 -17.07
N ASP A 584 -10.56 17.81 -16.00
CA ASP A 584 -10.67 18.58 -14.75
C ASP A 584 -9.78 19.84 -14.75
N LEU A 585 -8.92 20.00 -15.76
CA LEU A 585 -7.97 21.10 -15.90
C LEU A 585 -8.13 21.83 -17.24
N THR A 586 -7.57 23.04 -17.29
CA THR A 586 -7.24 23.72 -18.54
C THR A 586 -5.77 23.52 -18.90
N PHE A 587 -5.40 23.75 -20.16
CA PHE A 587 -4.07 23.46 -20.72
C PHE A 587 -3.41 24.71 -21.32
N ASP A 588 -3.61 25.85 -20.66
CA ASP A 588 -3.19 27.16 -21.17
C ASP A 588 -1.73 27.50 -20.82
N GLU A 589 -1.10 26.70 -19.95
CA GLU A 589 0.22 26.97 -19.41
C GLU A 589 1.31 26.12 -20.06
N GLN A 590 2.47 26.74 -20.25
CA GLN A 590 3.62 26.07 -20.86
C GLN A 590 4.45 25.32 -19.82
N HIS A 591 4.65 24.03 -20.05
CA HIS A 591 5.40 23.13 -19.17
C HIS A 591 6.58 22.47 -19.88
N ILE A 592 7.50 21.91 -19.10
CA ILE A 592 8.53 20.97 -19.55
C ILE A 592 8.20 19.61 -18.97
N MET A 593 8.13 18.59 -19.83
CA MET A 593 7.83 17.21 -19.44
C MET A 593 9.10 16.46 -19.04
N VAL A 594 9.05 15.77 -17.90
CA VAL A 594 10.10 14.89 -17.40
C VAL A 594 9.51 13.49 -17.26
N ILE A 595 10.16 12.50 -17.88
CA ILE A 595 9.75 11.11 -17.80
C ILE A 595 10.50 10.43 -16.65
N GLY A 596 9.77 9.76 -15.77
CA GLY A 596 10.34 9.06 -14.62
C GLY A 596 10.98 7.72 -14.97
N SER A 597 11.48 7.03 -13.94
CA SER A 597 12.18 5.75 -14.09
C SER A 597 11.26 4.55 -14.37
N GLY A 598 9.96 4.69 -14.14
CA GLY A 598 9.03 3.57 -14.06
C GLY A 598 9.33 2.68 -12.85
N VAL A 599 8.96 1.40 -12.98
CA VAL A 599 9.10 0.40 -11.91
C VAL A 599 10.55 0.07 -11.59
N TYR A 600 10.85 -0.07 -10.30
CA TYR A 600 12.15 -0.60 -9.89
C TYR A 600 12.33 -2.06 -10.32
N ARG A 601 13.53 -2.37 -10.79
CA ARG A 601 13.97 -3.69 -11.22
C ARG A 601 15.47 -3.82 -11.03
N ILE A 602 16.01 -5.03 -11.12
CA ILE A 602 17.47 -5.22 -10.95
C ILE A 602 18.19 -4.50 -12.09
N GLY A 603 18.97 -3.48 -11.74
CA GLY A 603 19.68 -2.60 -12.68
C GLY A 603 18.98 -1.26 -12.95
N SER A 604 17.79 -1.03 -12.40
CA SER A 604 17.12 0.28 -12.40
C SER A 604 16.38 0.49 -11.06
N SER A 605 16.96 1.29 -10.18
CA SER A 605 16.42 1.54 -8.84
C SER A 605 16.33 3.03 -8.52
N VAL A 606 16.33 3.40 -7.24
CA VAL A 606 16.07 4.75 -6.72
C VAL A 606 17.03 5.81 -7.27
N GLU A 607 18.21 5.44 -7.77
CA GLU A 607 19.13 6.36 -8.42
C GLU A 607 18.51 7.10 -9.63
N PHE A 608 17.62 6.45 -10.38
CA PHE A 608 16.94 7.10 -11.51
C PHE A 608 15.83 8.03 -11.04
N ASP A 609 15.15 7.69 -9.94
CA ASP A 609 14.21 8.60 -9.28
C ASP A 609 14.93 9.85 -8.76
N TRP A 610 16.10 9.67 -8.15
CA TRP A 610 16.94 10.76 -7.69
C TRP A 610 17.33 11.72 -8.81
N CYS A 611 17.72 11.19 -9.98
CA CYS A 611 18.00 11.99 -11.17
C CYS A 611 16.77 12.81 -11.61
N ALA A 612 15.60 12.15 -11.69
CA ALA A 612 14.36 12.80 -12.13
C ALA A 612 13.90 13.91 -11.16
N VAL A 613 13.96 13.64 -9.84
CA VAL A 613 13.64 14.63 -8.80
C VAL A 613 14.66 15.79 -8.80
N GLY A 614 15.94 15.49 -9.01
CA GLY A 614 16.98 16.51 -9.17
C GLY A 614 16.71 17.42 -10.36
N CYS A 615 16.32 16.86 -11.50
CA CYS A 615 15.91 17.58 -12.70
C CYS A 615 14.70 18.50 -12.44
N LEU A 616 13.64 17.97 -11.83
CA LEU A 616 12.44 18.74 -11.49
C LEU A 616 12.75 19.93 -10.57
N ARG A 617 13.57 19.72 -9.53
CA ARG A 617 14.01 20.79 -8.62
C ARG A 617 14.80 21.87 -9.34
N GLU A 618 15.66 21.49 -10.27
CA GLU A 618 16.45 22.46 -11.04
C GLU A 618 15.58 23.24 -12.03
N LEU A 619 14.64 22.60 -12.71
CA LEU A 619 13.65 23.28 -13.56
C LEU A 619 12.82 24.28 -12.75
N ARG A 620 12.36 23.90 -11.56
CA ARG A 620 11.67 24.80 -10.63
C ARG A 620 12.55 25.99 -10.22
N ARG A 621 13.85 25.77 -9.95
CA ARG A 621 14.82 26.84 -9.66
C ARG A 621 15.01 27.80 -10.84
N LEU A 622 14.87 27.30 -12.06
CA LEU A 622 14.89 28.08 -13.30
C LEU A 622 13.53 28.72 -13.64
N ASN A 623 12.56 28.69 -12.71
CA ASN A 623 11.19 29.17 -12.89
C ASN A 623 10.49 28.54 -14.12
N LYS A 624 10.73 27.27 -14.37
CA LYS A 624 10.03 26.47 -15.39
C LYS A 624 8.97 25.61 -14.71
N LYS A 625 7.77 25.61 -15.27
CA LYS A 625 6.71 24.68 -14.87
C LYS A 625 6.99 23.30 -15.43
N THR A 626 6.61 22.29 -14.66
CA THR A 626 7.04 20.90 -14.88
C THR A 626 5.86 19.94 -14.91
N ILE A 627 5.92 18.99 -15.84
CA ILE A 627 5.05 17.81 -15.88
C ILE A 627 5.93 16.59 -15.55
N MET A 628 5.54 15.80 -14.56
CA MET A 628 6.13 14.49 -14.28
C MET A 628 5.20 13.39 -14.78
N ILE A 629 5.73 12.40 -15.49
CA ILE A 629 5.02 11.15 -15.81
C ILE A 629 5.79 9.98 -15.19
N ASN A 630 5.20 9.32 -14.19
CA ASN A 630 5.76 8.12 -13.59
C ASN A 630 4.64 7.30 -12.92
N TYR A 631 4.90 6.02 -12.65
CA TYR A 631 3.89 5.08 -12.13
C TYR A 631 4.37 4.21 -10.95
N ASN A 632 5.52 4.54 -10.38
CA ASN A 632 6.06 3.81 -9.23
C ASN A 632 5.59 4.46 -7.91
N PRO A 633 4.78 3.77 -7.09
CA PRO A 633 4.21 4.37 -5.88
C PRO A 633 5.23 4.58 -4.75
N GLU A 634 6.40 3.93 -4.82
CA GLU A 634 7.46 4.03 -3.83
C GLU A 634 8.32 5.30 -3.97
N THR A 635 8.13 6.08 -5.03
CA THR A 635 9.07 7.14 -5.43
C THR A 635 8.72 8.53 -4.90
N VAL A 636 9.75 9.38 -4.82
CA VAL A 636 9.56 10.80 -4.56
C VAL A 636 9.12 11.53 -5.83
N SER A 637 9.47 11.07 -7.04
CA SER A 637 8.94 11.69 -8.26
C SER A 637 7.41 11.64 -8.38
N THR A 638 6.76 10.59 -7.86
CA THR A 638 5.30 10.49 -7.83
C THR A 638 4.68 11.16 -6.60
N ASP A 639 5.40 12.06 -5.97
CA ASP A 639 4.85 12.98 -4.97
C ASP A 639 4.38 14.26 -5.65
N TYR A 640 3.09 14.60 -5.48
CA TYR A 640 2.47 15.72 -6.20
C TYR A 640 3.10 17.07 -5.86
N ASP A 641 3.85 17.18 -4.74
CA ASP A 641 4.56 18.41 -4.37
C ASP A 641 5.84 18.66 -5.19
N ILE A 642 6.32 17.65 -5.93
CA ILE A 642 7.62 17.67 -6.60
C ILE A 642 7.54 18.25 -8.02
N SER A 643 6.36 18.26 -8.64
CA SER A 643 6.10 18.85 -9.97
C SER A 643 4.86 19.74 -9.96
N ASP A 644 4.65 20.55 -11.01
CA ASP A 644 3.45 21.39 -11.14
C ASP A 644 2.23 20.59 -11.61
N ARG A 645 2.49 19.53 -12.38
CA ARG A 645 1.52 18.50 -12.80
C ARG A 645 2.16 17.13 -12.69
N LEU A 646 1.57 16.24 -11.91
CA LEU A 646 2.00 14.85 -11.81
C LEU A 646 0.97 13.96 -12.49
N TYR A 647 1.35 13.29 -13.57
CA TYR A 647 0.58 12.21 -14.17
C TYR A 647 1.06 10.87 -13.63
N PHE A 648 0.22 10.21 -12.84
CA PHE A 648 0.45 8.83 -12.39
C PHE A 648 0.04 7.85 -13.49
N GLU A 649 0.86 7.78 -14.54
CA GLU A 649 0.49 7.12 -15.79
C GLU A 649 1.60 6.28 -16.41
N GLU A 650 1.19 5.39 -17.31
CA GLU A 650 2.03 4.47 -18.03
C GLU A 650 3.08 5.22 -18.88
N ILE A 651 4.34 4.78 -18.82
CA ILE A 651 5.41 5.29 -19.69
C ILE A 651 5.47 4.44 -20.96
N SER A 652 4.47 4.60 -21.82
CA SER A 652 4.44 3.99 -23.16
C SER A 652 4.27 5.05 -24.24
N PHE A 653 4.61 4.71 -25.49
CA PHE A 653 4.46 5.63 -26.62
C PHE A 653 3.02 6.17 -26.72
N GLU A 654 2.02 5.29 -26.59
CA GLU A 654 0.61 5.67 -26.65
C GLU A 654 0.23 6.72 -25.61
N VAL A 655 0.52 6.45 -24.34
CA VAL A 655 0.07 7.27 -23.20
C VAL A 655 0.87 8.56 -23.08
N VAL A 656 2.20 8.49 -23.24
CA VAL A 656 3.05 9.68 -23.23
C VAL A 656 2.68 10.61 -24.38
N MET A 657 2.35 10.08 -25.57
CA MET A 657 1.91 10.89 -26.70
C MET A 657 0.51 11.48 -26.48
N ASP A 658 -0.41 10.75 -25.84
CA ASP A 658 -1.73 11.29 -25.46
C ASP A 658 -1.57 12.49 -24.51
N ILE A 659 -0.73 12.38 -23.48
CA ILE A 659 -0.44 13.49 -22.55
C ILE A 659 0.29 14.63 -23.27
N TYR A 660 1.28 14.32 -24.11
CA TYR A 660 2.03 15.31 -24.88
C TYR A 660 1.11 16.15 -25.78
N ASN A 661 0.16 15.51 -26.47
CA ASN A 661 -0.80 16.20 -27.35
C ASN A 661 -1.79 17.07 -26.59
N ILE A 662 -2.16 16.68 -25.37
CA ILE A 662 -3.05 17.46 -24.50
C ILE A 662 -2.31 18.67 -23.91
N GLU A 663 -1.11 18.46 -23.38
CA GLU A 663 -0.34 19.46 -22.64
C GLU A 663 0.48 20.40 -23.55
N ASN A 664 0.82 19.95 -24.76
CA ASN A 664 1.66 20.65 -25.72
C ASN A 664 2.93 21.26 -25.06
N PRO A 665 3.78 20.44 -24.43
CA PRO A 665 4.90 20.93 -23.64
C PRO A 665 5.97 21.60 -24.52
N THR A 666 6.70 22.55 -23.94
CA THR A 666 7.83 23.25 -24.61
C THR A 666 9.03 22.34 -24.89
N GLY A 667 9.13 21.23 -24.18
CA GLY A 667 10.20 20.25 -24.31
C GLY A 667 9.95 19.02 -23.45
N ILE A 668 10.66 17.95 -23.80
CA ILE A 668 10.63 16.67 -23.08
C ILE A 668 12.06 16.29 -22.70
N ILE A 669 12.22 15.81 -21.47
CA ILE A 669 13.49 15.27 -20.95
C ILE A 669 13.33 13.77 -20.79
N LEU A 670 14.13 13.04 -21.56
CA LEU A 670 14.32 11.59 -21.50
C LEU A 670 15.70 11.37 -20.87
N SER A 671 15.77 10.87 -19.64
CA SER A 671 17.03 10.66 -18.91
C SER A 671 17.34 9.19 -18.73
#